data_AF-A0A4Y6IEF0-F1
#
_entry.id   AF-A0A4Y6IEF0-F1
#
_cell.length_a   1.000
_cell.length_b   1.000
_cell.length_c   1.000
_cell.angle_alpha   90.00
_cell.angle_beta   90.00
_cell.angle_gamma   90.00
#
_symmetry.space_group_name_H-M   'P 1'
#
loop_
_entity.id
_entity.type
_entity.pdbx_description
1 polymer ?
#
loop_
_entity_poly.entity_id
_entity_poly.type
_entity_poly.pdbx_seq_one_letter_code
_entity_poly.pdbx_strand_id
1 'polypeptide(L)'
;MKIKPLTLAISSLLMSMSASTIANTSSPSSQLLMQQMQDQVQARINEVKALAADPTNIEIVDGKKRLKYGEYRYEIQPNGNPMFFPFIAGDEYADNSAAAMFDFVKAPWRLINEWDGVFIFHDQFGYTPLDDNKKCNIRYLAATHSNQLIFTENEDCLPIDKRTIDALGFIDELPVENHLVGNFAAQVRFIQNQTSEPTSNADKSQQKLVTHREALLVLTPEKDSLDEKTVVMRVYKEGMLVEKRVLTNPTQLMKTDRVGQDDRPDIQFSKRSYSSVLPWHWVEQGLSFTFMTYDGREGELSADSIEFGAPIHVDMPMIRIGMLTEPPASKPLETHVGNYGAELFQRFPFSTLTISQYLPVQLDKVVTARGEVEEEYSYYEHPDVYSGDLREEITKSLIQTGINNANYGITSTAGTQQWHPANYPSVVIGHSIGRYMNKDGAIENITHGLSGGNGMALLVDSIGNEVTHEIGHAFSLWHWPGGPDVYYHSTKSGWGYDAYRGRMTDNVVWYDNGSGERNFANIVGFGKDPMAGGDSDSRVNHYPLFTGYTSKVMQDYLTGYDFLDMDSPSGYVSWDAEQQTLSPVSTTTKLKPVLQGVDVMTMVGYYDPQNSNTSHIYPPMYGSSGQVYDLPSPKIGQCWASVTYIDGKEQKIALHGTRYDGTSNKFHINLARAAKPQSMSIHCPERALQDMVIEQLLENFNQDRFFDWGENDRQGTVGDIFSYHRNGRIELFRLERSSYWYFPDVGGSNKDWTFVGYIDAFVEEYVSEQKPGHDMLGQVKLATRTFTANNEYPARAVTFGKGQGYDIGVENSPTFDLVPELRNSDFASIDEFERRLLSLEVYQLFAGNYRINDGIHAKARFVGALYSQWNLDTDSRDYFLMKHVNAGALPRAQMSNEDWKYLGSAETYVNLELNPILLDREVNDHATRIKRYYGVDSLFSWDQRMMTLQPFAIFVDTLSDGNHAYFMQKVAGQGGEFPTSEESNTDWYFLATDSSLTAKLASWKDQQTFEQDVLDWYRQNEFGQWGSNGKYGTVGDIYDYNYGGKTHYYRLKTEWYSYFPHPSSSPGVDVSNHHWQYLGYF
;
A
#
# COMPACT_ATOMS: atom_id res chain seq x y z
N MET A 1 4.89 -44.29 -69.52
CA MET A 1 5.74 -44.08 -70.72
C MET A 1 5.76 -42.58 -70.99
N LYS A 2 6.84 -41.79 -70.92
CA LYS A 2 8.25 -41.89 -70.44
C LYS A 2 8.61 -40.45 -69.95
N ILE A 3 9.48 -40.15 -68.98
CA ILE A 3 10.32 -40.94 -68.04
C ILE A 3 10.42 -40.15 -66.70
N LYS A 4 11.24 -40.60 -65.74
CA LYS A 4 11.36 -40.12 -64.35
C LYS A 4 12.19 -38.84 -64.13
N PRO A 5 12.03 -38.14 -62.98
CA PRO A 5 13.12 -37.44 -62.27
C PRO A 5 14.00 -38.42 -61.46
N LEU A 6 15.23 -38.03 -61.08
CA LEU A 6 16.02 -38.81 -60.11
C LEU A 6 16.92 -37.93 -59.22
N THR A 7 16.92 -38.26 -57.93
CA THR A 7 17.67 -37.68 -56.81
C THR A 7 19.08 -38.29 -56.65
N LEU A 8 20.00 -37.55 -56.02
CA LEU A 8 21.01 -37.99 -55.01
C LEU A 8 21.73 -36.70 -54.53
N ALA A 9 21.72 -36.23 -53.28
CA ALA A 9 21.98 -36.81 -51.95
C ALA A 9 23.45 -36.66 -51.48
N ILE A 10 23.65 -35.86 -50.42
CA ILE A 10 24.74 -36.00 -49.44
C ILE A 10 24.09 -35.96 -48.05
N SER A 11 24.58 -36.80 -47.13
CA SER A 11 23.83 -37.29 -45.98
C SER A 11 23.90 -36.43 -44.72
N SER A 12 22.92 -36.68 -43.85
CA SER A 12 22.88 -36.30 -42.45
C SER A 12 24.01 -36.90 -41.60
N LEU A 13 24.34 -36.21 -40.50
CA LEU A 13 24.78 -36.87 -39.27
C LEU A 13 23.83 -36.48 -38.13
N LEU A 14 22.93 -37.40 -37.78
CA LEU A 14 22.20 -37.36 -36.52
C LEU A 14 23.07 -38.04 -35.45
N MET A 15 23.36 -37.36 -34.36
CA MET A 15 23.70 -38.03 -33.11
C MET A 15 22.48 -38.01 -32.18
N SER A 16 22.01 -39.21 -31.87
CA SER A 16 21.03 -39.46 -30.82
C SER A 16 21.65 -39.15 -29.45
N MET A 17 20.98 -38.30 -28.66
CA MET A 17 21.15 -38.28 -27.21
C MET A 17 19.83 -38.66 -26.55
N SER A 18 19.86 -39.72 -25.74
CA SER A 18 18.73 -40.31 -25.05
C SER A 18 18.30 -39.46 -23.85
N ALA A 19 17.01 -39.47 -23.54
CA ALA A 19 16.47 -38.84 -22.35
C ALA A 19 16.91 -39.59 -21.07
N SER A 20 17.90 -39.06 -20.35
CA SER A 20 18.02 -39.14 -18.88
C SER A 20 19.33 -38.52 -18.35
N THR A 21 19.34 -37.21 -18.10
CA THR A 21 20.11 -36.58 -17.01
C THR A 21 19.70 -35.12 -16.88
N ILE A 22 19.16 -34.73 -15.72
CA ILE A 22 18.95 -33.32 -15.36
C ILE A 22 20.29 -32.82 -14.77
N ALA A 23 21.05 -32.03 -15.53
CA ALA A 23 22.22 -31.32 -15.03
C ALA A 23 22.62 -30.16 -15.97
N ASN A 24 22.62 -28.94 -15.43
CA ASN A 24 23.31 -27.73 -15.92
C ASN A 24 23.35 -27.51 -17.45
N THR A 25 22.27 -26.96 -18.01
CA THR A 25 22.39 -26.10 -19.20
C THR A 25 22.92 -24.73 -18.78
N SER A 26 24.24 -24.57 -18.76
CA SER A 26 24.85 -23.24 -18.71
C SER A 26 24.40 -22.44 -19.94
N SER A 27 23.89 -21.23 -19.73
CA SER A 27 23.62 -20.29 -20.83
C SER A 27 24.83 -20.17 -21.77
N PRO A 28 24.64 -20.00 -23.09
CA PRO A 28 25.75 -19.74 -24.00
C PRO A 28 26.55 -18.53 -23.50
N SER A 29 27.87 -18.59 -23.58
CA SER A 29 28.70 -17.43 -23.23
C SER A 29 28.35 -16.27 -24.15
N SER A 30 28.36 -15.05 -23.62
CA SER A 30 28.01 -13.85 -24.39
C SER A 30 28.87 -13.67 -25.65
N GLN A 31 30.12 -14.13 -25.62
CA GLN A 31 30.98 -14.21 -26.82
C GLN A 31 30.38 -15.04 -27.96
N LEU A 32 29.71 -16.17 -27.67
CA LEU A 32 29.06 -17.01 -28.68
C LEU A 32 27.82 -16.31 -29.26
N LEU A 33 27.05 -15.62 -28.42
CA LEU A 33 25.87 -14.85 -28.81
C LEU A 33 26.25 -13.68 -29.74
N MET A 34 27.32 -12.95 -29.40
CA MET A 34 27.87 -11.88 -30.22
C MET A 34 28.38 -12.40 -31.58
N GLN A 35 29.10 -13.53 -31.61
CA GLN A 35 29.57 -14.13 -32.86
C GLN A 35 28.40 -14.54 -33.77
N GLN A 36 27.34 -15.14 -33.21
CA GLN A 36 26.16 -15.56 -33.99
C GLN A 36 25.47 -14.36 -34.67
N MET A 37 25.26 -13.26 -33.95
CA MET A 37 24.66 -12.05 -34.52
C MET A 37 25.59 -11.40 -35.57
N GLN A 38 26.91 -11.41 -35.34
CA GLN A 38 27.88 -10.92 -36.32
C GLN A 38 27.82 -11.72 -37.63
N ASP A 39 27.75 -13.05 -37.53
CA ASP A 39 27.67 -13.95 -38.68
C ASP A 39 26.35 -13.73 -39.47
N GLN A 40 25.22 -13.50 -38.79
CA GLN A 40 23.94 -13.18 -39.43
C GLN A 40 23.96 -11.83 -40.17
N VAL A 41 24.51 -10.78 -39.54
CA VAL A 41 24.71 -9.47 -40.19
C VAL A 41 25.60 -9.62 -41.42
N GLN A 42 26.71 -10.37 -41.31
CA GLN A 42 27.62 -10.64 -42.42
C GLN A 42 26.95 -11.42 -43.56
N ALA A 43 26.10 -12.40 -43.24
CA ALA A 43 25.34 -13.16 -44.23
C ALA A 43 24.37 -12.26 -45.01
N ARG A 44 23.60 -11.41 -44.33
CA ARG A 44 22.65 -10.48 -44.97
C ARG A 44 23.37 -9.47 -45.86
N ILE A 45 24.51 -8.91 -45.43
CA ILE A 45 25.31 -8.01 -46.28
C ILE A 45 25.79 -8.71 -47.57
N ASN A 46 26.18 -9.98 -47.48
CA ASN A 46 26.63 -10.76 -48.63
C ASN A 46 25.48 -11.08 -49.61
N GLU A 47 24.29 -11.43 -49.08
CA GLU A 47 23.05 -11.60 -49.85
C GLU A 47 22.71 -10.31 -50.63
N VAL A 48 22.68 -9.17 -49.93
CA VAL A 48 22.35 -7.87 -50.51
C VAL A 48 23.37 -7.46 -51.59
N LYS A 49 24.66 -7.74 -51.39
CA LYS A 49 25.70 -7.52 -52.41
C LYS A 49 25.54 -8.40 -53.64
N ALA A 50 25.11 -9.66 -53.46
CA ALA A 50 24.82 -10.55 -54.58
C ALA A 50 23.59 -10.07 -55.37
N LEU A 51 22.53 -9.63 -54.68
CA LEU A 51 21.35 -9.04 -55.32
C LEU A 51 21.68 -7.75 -56.07
N ALA A 52 22.54 -6.91 -55.51
CA ALA A 52 23.03 -5.67 -56.11
C ALA A 52 23.91 -5.86 -57.35
N ALA A 53 24.51 -7.04 -57.53
CA ALA A 53 25.29 -7.37 -58.71
C ALA A 53 24.41 -7.68 -59.94
N ASP A 54 23.13 -8.02 -59.74
CA ASP A 54 22.16 -8.21 -60.82
C ASP A 54 21.52 -6.86 -61.20
N PRO A 55 21.71 -6.36 -62.43
CA PRO A 55 21.13 -5.09 -62.88
C PRO A 55 19.60 -5.04 -62.85
N THR A 56 18.91 -6.20 -62.84
CA THR A 56 17.43 -6.25 -62.78
C THR A 56 16.89 -5.81 -61.42
N ASN A 57 17.69 -5.92 -60.36
CA ASN A 57 17.36 -5.45 -59.01
C ASN A 57 17.74 -3.98 -58.79
N ILE A 58 18.33 -3.28 -59.77
CA ILE A 58 18.80 -1.90 -59.63
C ILE A 58 17.86 -0.90 -60.32
N GLU A 59 17.53 0.17 -59.61
CA GLU A 59 16.88 1.37 -60.13
C GLU A 59 17.90 2.52 -60.15
N ILE A 60 17.75 3.44 -61.11
CA ILE A 60 18.52 4.70 -61.13
C ILE A 60 17.54 5.85 -60.94
N VAL A 61 17.66 6.53 -59.81
CA VAL A 61 16.84 7.71 -59.44
C VAL A 61 17.82 8.82 -59.06
N ASP A 62 17.66 10.01 -59.65
CA ASP A 62 18.52 11.18 -59.42
C ASP A 62 20.03 10.92 -59.53
N GLY A 63 20.41 10.04 -60.46
CA GLY A 63 21.81 9.64 -60.70
C GLY A 63 22.39 8.66 -59.67
N LYS A 64 21.64 8.29 -58.63
CA LYS A 64 22.01 7.31 -57.60
C LYS A 64 21.46 5.93 -57.97
N LYS A 65 22.26 4.88 -57.74
CA LYS A 65 21.81 3.48 -57.85
C LYS A 65 21.05 3.10 -56.58
N ARG A 66 19.86 2.53 -56.70
CA ARG A 66 19.07 2.02 -55.58
C ARG A 66 18.72 0.55 -55.80
N LEU A 67 18.96 -0.32 -54.81
CA LEU A 67 18.53 -1.71 -54.80
C LEU A 67 17.02 -1.80 -54.53
N LYS A 68 16.32 -2.62 -55.31
CA LYS A 68 14.96 -3.06 -55.03
C LYS A 68 15.00 -4.24 -54.06
N TYR A 69 14.56 -4.05 -52.81
CA TYR A 69 14.47 -5.13 -51.82
C TYR A 69 13.14 -5.01 -51.07
N GLY A 70 12.20 -5.88 -51.43
CA GLY A 70 10.78 -5.70 -51.09
C GLY A 70 10.22 -4.39 -51.64
N GLU A 71 9.43 -3.71 -50.83
CA GLU A 71 8.84 -2.40 -51.15
C GLU A 71 9.86 -1.23 -51.04
N TYR A 72 11.00 -1.46 -50.37
CA TYR A 72 12.00 -0.45 -50.09
C TYR A 72 13.02 -0.25 -51.23
N ARG A 73 13.67 0.92 -51.23
CA ARG A 73 14.74 1.29 -52.17
C ARG A 73 15.99 1.76 -51.44
N TYR A 74 17.02 0.91 -51.38
CA TYR A 74 18.27 1.14 -50.65
C TYR A 74 19.34 1.74 -51.56
N GLU A 75 19.89 2.90 -51.24
CA GLU A 75 20.97 3.48 -52.05
C GLU A 75 22.24 2.63 -51.99
N ILE A 76 22.89 2.41 -53.13
CA ILE A 76 24.17 1.68 -53.21
C ILE A 76 25.28 2.68 -53.48
N GLN A 77 26.31 2.65 -52.64
CA GLN A 77 27.49 3.49 -52.81
C GLN A 77 28.30 3.10 -54.05
N PRO A 78 29.16 3.99 -54.58
CA PRO A 78 30.03 3.71 -55.73
C PRO A 78 30.97 2.49 -55.55
N ASN A 79 31.30 2.14 -54.30
CA ASN A 79 32.11 0.97 -53.93
C ASN A 79 31.31 -0.37 -53.95
N GLY A 80 29.99 -0.33 -54.21
CA GLY A 80 29.12 -1.51 -54.20
C GLY A 80 28.56 -1.90 -52.82
N ASN A 81 28.78 -1.09 -51.78
CA ASN A 81 28.17 -1.31 -50.47
C ASN A 81 26.73 -0.76 -50.43
N PRO A 82 25.75 -1.54 -49.94
CA PRO A 82 24.41 -1.03 -49.69
C PRO A 82 24.40 -0.07 -48.49
N MET A 83 23.81 1.11 -48.63
CA MET A 83 23.43 1.93 -47.48
C MET A 83 22.06 1.46 -47.00
N PHE A 84 21.94 1.14 -45.72
CA PHE A 84 20.67 0.67 -45.13
C PHE A 84 19.75 1.83 -44.71
N PHE A 85 19.79 2.91 -45.50
CA PHE A 85 19.01 4.13 -45.37
C PHE A 85 18.17 4.30 -46.66
N PRO A 86 16.93 3.79 -46.70
CA PRO A 86 16.13 3.72 -47.92
C PRO A 86 14.98 4.72 -47.96
N PHE A 87 14.38 4.80 -49.15
CA PHE A 87 13.18 5.59 -49.44
C PHE A 87 12.02 4.65 -49.77
N ILE A 88 10.79 5.06 -49.46
CA ILE A 88 9.57 4.44 -50.00
C ILE A 88 9.44 4.83 -51.48
N ALA A 89 8.65 4.08 -52.25
CA ALA A 89 8.28 4.45 -53.62
C ALA A 89 7.42 5.75 -53.65
N GLY A 90 8.09 6.90 -53.57
CA GLY A 90 7.46 8.22 -53.46
C GLY A 90 8.08 9.10 -52.38
N ASP A 91 9.42 9.24 -52.39
CA ASP A 91 10.27 10.20 -51.66
C ASP A 91 10.12 10.39 -50.13
N GLU A 92 9.19 9.72 -49.45
CA GLU A 92 9.13 9.71 -47.99
C GLU A 92 10.11 8.71 -47.35
N TYR A 93 10.64 9.11 -46.19
CA TYR A 93 11.58 8.38 -45.35
C TYR A 93 10.84 7.32 -44.50
N ALA A 94 11.48 6.16 -44.27
CA ALA A 94 10.88 5.04 -43.54
C ALA A 94 11.76 4.54 -42.39
N ASP A 95 11.37 4.84 -41.15
CA ASP A 95 12.08 4.38 -39.94
C ASP A 95 12.20 2.85 -39.83
N ASN A 96 11.18 2.11 -40.26
CA ASN A 96 11.08 0.64 -40.10
C ASN A 96 11.95 -0.17 -41.08
N SER A 97 12.69 0.50 -41.94
CA SER A 97 13.21 -0.10 -43.17
C SER A 97 14.50 -0.90 -42.97
N ALA A 98 15.46 -0.41 -42.17
CA ALA A 98 16.61 -1.20 -41.76
C ALA A 98 16.19 -2.48 -41.01
N ALA A 99 15.09 -2.43 -40.24
CA ALA A 99 14.52 -3.62 -39.60
C ALA A 99 13.89 -4.60 -40.61
N ALA A 100 13.39 -4.14 -41.76
CA ALA A 100 12.95 -5.00 -42.85
C ALA A 100 14.12 -5.65 -43.61
N MET A 101 15.29 -4.99 -43.64
CA MET A 101 16.52 -5.56 -44.19
C MET A 101 17.21 -6.54 -43.23
N PHE A 102 17.21 -6.23 -41.93
CA PHE A 102 17.78 -7.03 -40.85
C PHE A 102 16.67 -7.71 -40.03
N ASP A 103 15.78 -8.41 -40.73
CA ASP A 103 14.56 -9.04 -40.20
C ASP A 103 14.79 -10.00 -39.00
N PHE A 104 15.98 -10.57 -38.90
CA PHE A 104 16.45 -11.48 -37.86
C PHE A 104 16.92 -10.77 -36.57
N VAL A 105 17.04 -9.44 -36.54
CA VAL A 105 17.42 -8.72 -35.31
C VAL A 105 16.18 -8.53 -34.43
N LYS A 106 16.06 -9.41 -33.44
CA LYS A 106 14.91 -9.59 -32.55
C LYS A 106 15.28 -9.37 -31.07
N ALA A 107 14.31 -9.01 -30.23
CA ALA A 107 14.56 -8.86 -28.79
C ALA A 107 15.18 -10.15 -28.20
N PRO A 108 16.11 -10.08 -27.23
CA PRO A 108 16.64 -8.89 -26.55
C PRO A 108 17.62 -8.02 -27.37
N TRP A 109 17.87 -8.33 -28.65
CA TRP A 109 18.61 -7.42 -29.52
C TRP A 109 17.75 -6.27 -30.05
N ARG A 110 18.39 -5.11 -30.19
CA ARG A 110 17.86 -3.87 -30.72
C ARG A 110 18.64 -3.47 -31.95
N LEU A 111 18.00 -2.68 -32.80
CA LEU A 111 18.60 -2.06 -33.98
C LEU A 111 18.16 -0.59 -34.03
N ILE A 112 19.12 0.31 -34.20
CA ILE A 112 18.96 1.74 -34.47
C ILE A 112 19.57 2.05 -35.85
N ASN A 113 18.96 2.96 -36.60
CA ASN A 113 19.48 3.43 -37.88
C ASN A 113 20.64 4.40 -37.62
N GLU A 114 21.82 4.16 -38.22
CA GLU A 114 22.92 5.13 -38.26
C GLU A 114 22.95 5.79 -39.66
N TRP A 115 23.57 6.97 -39.77
CA TRP A 115 23.53 7.81 -40.99
C TRP A 115 23.96 7.08 -42.28
N ASP A 116 24.97 6.21 -42.19
CA ASP A 116 25.45 5.36 -43.28
C ASP A 116 25.34 3.86 -42.95
N GLY A 117 24.53 3.47 -41.97
CA GLY A 117 24.69 2.17 -41.31
C GLY A 117 23.55 1.73 -40.37
N VAL A 118 23.85 0.75 -39.52
CA VAL A 118 22.99 0.29 -38.43
C VAL A 118 23.78 -0.04 -37.17
N PHE A 119 23.23 0.33 -36.01
CA PHE A 119 23.75 -0.01 -34.70
C PHE A 119 22.89 -1.12 -34.07
N ILE A 120 23.44 -2.31 -33.89
CA ILE A 120 22.75 -3.47 -33.29
C ILE A 120 23.33 -3.77 -31.91
N PHE A 121 22.53 -3.84 -30.86
CA PHE A 121 23.00 -4.02 -29.47
C PHE A 121 22.03 -4.88 -28.66
N HIS A 122 22.48 -5.43 -27.52
CA HIS A 122 21.70 -6.35 -26.71
C HIS A 122 21.19 -5.67 -25.42
N ASP A 123 19.87 -5.51 -25.23
CA ASP A 123 19.23 -4.80 -24.09
C ASP A 123 19.85 -5.08 -22.71
N GLN A 124 20.26 -6.34 -22.50
CA GLN A 124 20.78 -6.86 -21.24
C GLN A 124 22.31 -6.81 -21.08
N PHE A 125 23.06 -6.70 -22.19
CA PHE A 125 24.51 -6.90 -22.21
C PHE A 125 25.30 -5.80 -22.92
N GLY A 126 24.66 -4.95 -23.74
CA GLY A 126 25.35 -4.08 -24.67
C GLY A 126 24.68 -2.73 -24.87
N TYR A 127 25.48 -1.67 -24.91
CA TYR A 127 25.09 -0.26 -24.99
C TYR A 127 23.78 0.06 -24.25
N THR A 128 23.83 -0.25 -22.96
CA THR A 128 23.07 0.50 -21.98
C THR A 128 23.71 1.87 -21.89
N PRO A 129 22.96 2.99 -21.92
CA PRO A 129 23.52 4.28 -21.55
C PRO A 129 24.25 4.14 -20.22
N LEU A 130 23.67 3.47 -19.21
CA LEU A 130 24.15 3.37 -17.83
C LEU A 130 25.49 2.63 -17.59
N ASP A 131 26.17 2.10 -18.62
CA ASP A 131 27.52 1.51 -18.46
C ASP A 131 28.30 1.45 -19.78
N ASP A 132 29.24 2.37 -19.98
CA ASP A 132 30.09 2.47 -21.19
C ASP A 132 31.11 1.33 -21.36
N ASN A 133 31.38 0.55 -20.31
CA ASN A 133 32.24 -0.62 -20.42
C ASN A 133 31.50 -1.79 -21.09
N LYS A 134 30.16 -1.79 -21.06
CA LYS A 134 29.29 -2.82 -21.66
C LYS A 134 29.07 -2.57 -23.15
N LYS A 135 30.14 -2.69 -23.93
CA LYS A 135 30.09 -2.56 -25.40
C LYS A 135 29.85 -3.92 -26.04
N CYS A 136 28.59 -4.33 -26.12
CA CYS A 136 28.19 -5.60 -26.75
C CYS A 136 27.22 -5.30 -27.89
N ASN A 137 27.83 -4.80 -28.96
CA ASN A 137 27.13 -4.29 -30.12
C ASN A 137 27.85 -4.69 -31.41
N ILE A 138 27.10 -4.68 -32.49
CA ILE A 138 27.54 -4.91 -33.85
C ILE A 138 27.07 -3.71 -34.67
N ARG A 139 28.02 -2.93 -35.18
CA ARG A 139 27.74 -1.86 -36.13
C ARG A 139 28.00 -2.35 -37.54
N TYR A 140 27.13 -1.99 -38.46
CA TYR A 140 27.46 -1.98 -39.88
C TYR A 140 27.55 -0.55 -40.37
N LEU A 141 28.63 -0.19 -41.07
CA LEU A 141 28.82 1.15 -41.65
C LEU A 141 29.22 1.00 -43.13
N ALA A 142 28.46 1.62 -44.04
CA ALA A 142 28.64 1.46 -45.48
C ALA A 142 29.73 2.38 -46.05
N ALA A 143 29.94 3.56 -45.46
CA ALA A 143 30.81 4.64 -45.97
C ALA A 143 32.25 4.62 -45.42
N THR A 144 32.65 3.56 -44.72
CA THR A 144 34.00 3.46 -44.16
C THR A 144 35.05 3.40 -45.27
N HIS A 145 36.17 4.10 -45.05
CA HIS A 145 37.32 4.10 -45.96
C HIS A 145 38.21 2.83 -45.77
N SER A 146 37.69 1.80 -45.08
CA SER A 146 38.37 0.54 -44.81
C SER A 146 37.65 -0.62 -45.49
N ASN A 147 38.33 -1.75 -45.68
CA ASN A 147 37.70 -2.98 -46.17
C ASN A 147 36.81 -3.68 -45.13
N GLN A 148 36.66 -3.10 -43.92
CA GLN A 148 35.86 -3.64 -42.83
C GLN A 148 34.55 -2.86 -42.70
N LEU A 149 33.45 -3.58 -42.91
CA LEU A 149 32.09 -3.02 -42.90
C LEU A 149 31.31 -3.35 -41.63
N ILE A 150 31.79 -4.32 -40.85
CA ILE A 150 31.18 -4.77 -39.60
C ILE A 150 32.18 -4.55 -38.48
N PHE A 151 31.73 -3.85 -37.45
CA PHE A 151 32.47 -3.59 -36.22
C PHE A 151 31.74 -4.31 -35.10
N THR A 152 32.45 -5.16 -34.36
CA THR A 152 31.89 -5.87 -33.22
C THR A 152 32.67 -5.43 -31.99
N GLU A 153 31.97 -4.86 -31.03
CA GLU A 153 32.49 -4.60 -29.69
C GLU A 153 31.97 -5.72 -28.79
N ASN A 154 32.86 -6.30 -27.98
CA ASN A 154 32.57 -7.41 -27.05
C ASN A 154 33.13 -7.11 -25.64
N GLU A 155 33.08 -5.84 -25.23
CA GLU A 155 33.60 -5.36 -23.95
C GLU A 155 32.52 -5.52 -22.86
N ASP A 156 32.90 -6.10 -21.73
CA ASP A 156 32.03 -6.43 -20.58
C ASP A 156 30.60 -6.90 -20.93
N CYS A 157 30.49 -7.95 -21.76
CA CYS A 157 29.21 -8.60 -22.09
C CYS A 157 28.67 -9.46 -20.94
N LEU A 158 28.57 -8.86 -19.76
CA LEU A 158 27.95 -9.37 -18.56
C LEU A 158 26.66 -8.58 -18.26
N PRO A 159 25.68 -9.21 -17.60
CA PRO A 159 24.46 -8.55 -17.11
C PRO A 159 24.69 -7.17 -16.46
N ILE A 160 23.79 -6.20 -16.73
CA ILE A 160 23.71 -4.94 -15.96
C ILE A 160 23.35 -5.22 -14.50
N ASP A 161 22.38 -6.10 -14.29
CA ASP A 161 22.03 -6.67 -12.98
C ASP A 161 21.99 -8.18 -13.16
N LYS A 162 23.06 -8.85 -12.71
CA LYS A 162 23.17 -10.31 -12.81
C LYS A 162 22.04 -11.01 -12.06
N ARG A 163 21.55 -10.48 -10.94
CA ARG A 163 20.41 -11.07 -10.24
C ARG A 163 19.13 -10.95 -11.07
N THR A 164 18.90 -9.84 -11.75
CA THR A 164 17.76 -9.67 -12.68
C THR A 164 17.85 -10.62 -13.89
N ILE A 165 19.04 -10.94 -14.39
CA ILE A 165 19.18 -11.89 -15.51
C ILE A 165 19.09 -13.35 -15.06
N ASP A 166 19.69 -13.68 -13.91
CA ASP A 166 19.60 -15.00 -13.29
C ASP A 166 18.20 -15.23 -12.66
N ALA A 167 17.39 -14.18 -12.47
CA ALA A 167 16.05 -14.24 -11.88
C ALA A 167 15.11 -15.16 -12.65
N LEU A 168 14.13 -15.70 -11.94
CA LEU A 168 13.05 -16.51 -12.51
C LEU A 168 11.80 -15.65 -12.71
N GLY A 169 11.13 -15.85 -13.85
CA GLY A 169 9.84 -15.20 -14.14
C GLY A 169 8.69 -16.01 -13.56
N PHE A 170 7.96 -15.43 -12.61
CA PHE A 170 6.92 -16.10 -11.82
C PHE A 170 5.78 -16.68 -12.67
N ILE A 171 5.33 -15.93 -13.69
CA ILE A 171 4.26 -16.36 -14.62
C ILE A 171 4.79 -16.82 -16.00
N ASP A 172 6.10 -16.97 -16.19
CA ASP A 172 6.67 -17.16 -17.54
C ASP A 172 6.47 -18.56 -18.12
N GLU A 173 6.22 -19.54 -17.25
CA GLU A 173 5.81 -20.89 -17.66
C GLU A 173 4.29 -21.11 -17.66
N LEU A 174 3.50 -20.08 -17.31
CA LEU A 174 2.05 -20.14 -17.51
C LEU A 174 1.68 -19.93 -18.99
N PRO A 175 0.64 -20.63 -19.49
CA PRO A 175 0.08 -20.34 -20.80
C PRO A 175 -0.50 -18.91 -20.80
N VAL A 176 -0.42 -18.27 -21.97
CA VAL A 176 -0.97 -16.92 -22.20
C VAL A 176 -2.39 -17.10 -22.72
N GLU A 177 -3.36 -16.51 -22.03
CA GLU A 177 -4.75 -16.41 -22.51
C GLU A 177 -4.90 -15.09 -23.26
N ASN A 178 -5.15 -15.12 -24.57
CA ASN A 178 -5.26 -13.88 -25.34
C ASN A 178 -6.55 -13.13 -24.98
N HIS A 179 -6.40 -11.90 -24.48
CA HIS A 179 -7.51 -10.99 -24.18
C HIS A 179 -7.71 -9.90 -25.25
N LEU A 180 -6.88 -9.87 -26.29
CA LEU A 180 -6.89 -8.83 -27.32
C LEU A 180 -7.56 -9.29 -28.62
N VAL A 181 -8.32 -8.39 -29.24
CA VAL A 181 -8.84 -8.54 -30.60
C VAL A 181 -7.90 -7.80 -31.56
N GLY A 182 -7.27 -8.51 -32.50
CA GLY A 182 -6.35 -7.91 -33.46
C GLY A 182 -5.35 -8.91 -34.05
N ASN A 183 -4.20 -8.41 -34.53
CA ASN A 183 -3.06 -9.22 -34.96
C ASN A 183 -1.91 -9.24 -33.94
N PHE A 184 -2.08 -8.58 -32.80
CA PHE A 184 -1.26 -8.72 -31.60
C PHE A 184 -2.03 -9.49 -30.53
N ALA A 185 -1.52 -10.67 -30.13
CA ALA A 185 -2.11 -11.52 -29.10
C ALA A 185 -1.32 -11.42 -27.79
N ALA A 186 -2.03 -11.10 -26.71
CA ALA A 186 -1.45 -10.93 -25.38
C ALA A 186 -2.49 -11.11 -24.27
N GLN A 187 -2.02 -11.54 -23.09
CA GLN A 187 -2.82 -11.56 -21.88
C GLN A 187 -2.66 -10.25 -21.12
N VAL A 188 -3.77 -9.55 -20.88
CA VAL A 188 -3.84 -8.41 -19.97
C VAL A 188 -4.19 -8.89 -18.56
N ARG A 189 -3.54 -8.33 -17.55
CA ARG A 189 -3.88 -8.47 -16.11
C ARG A 189 -3.92 -7.09 -15.46
N PHE A 190 -4.75 -6.94 -14.44
CA PHE A 190 -4.78 -5.76 -13.59
C PHE A 190 -4.46 -6.19 -12.16
N ILE A 191 -3.51 -5.49 -11.53
CA ILE A 191 -3.02 -5.83 -10.19
C ILE A 191 -3.30 -4.66 -9.25
N GLN A 192 -4.07 -4.95 -8.20
CA GLN A 192 -4.44 -4.02 -7.13
C GLN A 192 -3.95 -4.63 -5.80
N ASN A 193 -4.79 -4.75 -4.76
CA ASN A 193 -4.45 -5.58 -3.61
C ASN A 193 -4.19 -7.06 -4.00
N GLN A 194 -4.78 -7.52 -5.09
CA GLN A 194 -4.55 -8.84 -5.68
C GLN A 194 -4.72 -8.76 -7.21
N THR A 195 -4.28 -9.80 -7.92
CA THR A 195 -4.41 -9.92 -9.38
C THR A 195 -5.86 -10.20 -9.80
N SER A 196 -6.27 -9.56 -10.90
CA SER A 196 -7.52 -9.75 -11.62
C SER A 196 -7.26 -9.79 -13.13
N GLU A 197 -8.14 -10.43 -13.89
CA GLU A 197 -8.10 -10.47 -15.35
C GLU A 197 -9.32 -9.71 -15.92
N PRO A 198 -9.30 -9.27 -17.20
CA PRO A 198 -10.41 -8.51 -17.79
C PRO A 198 -11.74 -9.28 -17.75
N THR A 199 -11.71 -10.60 -17.95
CA THR A 199 -12.89 -11.48 -17.96
C THR A 199 -12.64 -12.81 -17.23
N SER A 200 -13.73 -13.48 -16.86
CA SER A 200 -13.74 -14.85 -16.31
C SER A 200 -13.12 -14.95 -14.91
N ASN A 201 -13.12 -13.86 -14.13
CA ASN A 201 -12.55 -13.83 -12.78
C ASN A 201 -13.24 -14.82 -11.83
N ALA A 202 -14.55 -14.99 -11.97
CA ALA A 202 -15.33 -15.93 -11.17
C ALA A 202 -14.84 -17.38 -11.35
N ASP A 203 -14.64 -17.83 -12.59
CA ASP A 203 -14.15 -19.17 -12.93
C ASP A 203 -12.70 -19.39 -12.47
N LYS A 204 -11.89 -18.32 -12.54
CA LYS A 204 -10.49 -18.30 -12.07
C LYS A 204 -10.36 -18.18 -10.54
N SER A 205 -11.46 -18.04 -9.81
CA SER A 205 -11.47 -17.77 -8.36
C SER A 205 -10.66 -16.53 -7.97
N GLN A 206 -10.76 -15.46 -8.78
CA GLN A 206 -10.09 -14.18 -8.59
C GLN A 206 -11.11 -13.06 -8.33
N GLN A 207 -10.64 -11.97 -7.72
CA GLN A 207 -11.43 -10.75 -7.58
C GLN A 207 -11.63 -10.07 -8.94
N LYS A 208 -12.67 -9.25 -9.05
CA LYS A 208 -12.83 -8.29 -10.16
C LYS A 208 -12.00 -7.03 -9.94
N LEU A 209 -11.79 -6.26 -11.00
CA LEU A 209 -11.07 -4.99 -10.95
C LEU A 209 -11.85 -3.97 -10.11
N VAL A 210 -11.33 -3.57 -8.93
CA VAL A 210 -12.01 -2.64 -8.02
C VAL A 210 -12.12 -1.26 -8.67
N THR A 211 -13.35 -0.78 -8.84
CA THR A 211 -13.65 0.55 -9.38
C THR A 211 -13.05 1.65 -8.50
N HIS A 212 -12.57 2.73 -9.12
CA HIS A 212 -11.93 3.87 -8.46
C HIS A 212 -10.75 3.49 -7.55
N ARG A 213 -9.94 2.51 -7.95
CA ARG A 213 -8.68 2.17 -7.29
C ARG A 213 -7.56 2.07 -8.31
N GLU A 214 -6.41 2.66 -8.00
CA GLU A 214 -5.21 2.59 -8.83
C GLU A 214 -4.79 1.12 -9.06
N ALA A 215 -4.40 0.81 -10.30
CA ALA A 215 -4.07 -0.55 -10.71
C ALA A 215 -2.82 -0.58 -11.59
N LEU A 216 -1.95 -1.57 -11.37
CA LEU A 216 -0.88 -1.89 -12.31
C LEU A 216 -1.46 -2.75 -13.44
N LEU A 217 -1.52 -2.19 -14.65
CA LEU A 217 -1.78 -2.98 -15.86
C LEU A 217 -0.50 -3.73 -16.23
N VAL A 218 -0.63 -5.03 -16.47
CA VAL A 218 0.44 -5.90 -16.97
C VAL A 218 -0.01 -6.59 -18.25
N LEU A 219 0.77 -6.42 -19.30
CA LEU A 219 0.55 -6.98 -20.63
C LEU A 219 1.60 -8.05 -20.91
N THR A 220 1.17 -9.29 -21.14
CA THR A 220 2.05 -10.44 -21.37
C THR A 220 1.83 -10.97 -22.80
N PRO A 221 2.72 -10.67 -23.76
CA PRO A 221 2.65 -11.26 -25.10
C PRO A 221 2.74 -12.78 -25.09
N GLU A 222 2.17 -13.42 -26.12
CA GLU A 222 2.42 -14.84 -26.39
C GLU A 222 3.92 -15.11 -26.60
N LYS A 223 4.41 -16.33 -26.31
CA LYS A 223 5.85 -16.64 -26.37
C LYS A 223 6.46 -16.40 -27.77
N ASP A 224 5.68 -16.50 -28.83
CA ASP A 224 6.14 -16.22 -30.20
C ASP A 224 6.09 -14.72 -30.58
N SER A 225 5.63 -13.85 -29.66
CA SER A 225 5.57 -12.38 -29.79
C SER A 225 6.56 -11.65 -28.86
N LEU A 226 7.58 -12.33 -28.34
CA LEU A 226 8.56 -11.77 -27.39
C LEU A 226 9.45 -10.63 -27.96
N ASP A 227 9.45 -10.44 -29.28
CA ASP A 227 10.44 -9.65 -30.03
C ASP A 227 10.27 -8.11 -29.95
N GLU A 228 9.37 -7.62 -29.12
CA GLU A 228 8.90 -6.23 -29.19
C GLU A 228 9.96 -5.23 -28.68
N LYS A 229 10.17 -4.14 -29.45
CA LYS A 229 11.09 -3.06 -29.06
C LYS A 229 10.47 -2.13 -28.01
N THR A 230 9.21 -1.81 -28.23
CA THR A 230 8.37 -0.93 -27.42
C THR A 230 6.93 -1.35 -27.66
N VAL A 231 6.10 -1.33 -26.63
CA VAL A 231 4.64 -1.38 -26.78
C VAL A 231 4.07 -0.02 -26.42
N VAL A 232 3.28 0.54 -27.33
CA VAL A 232 2.55 1.79 -27.13
C VAL A 232 1.13 1.45 -26.75
N MET A 233 0.71 1.82 -25.55
CA MET A 233 -0.67 1.78 -25.10
C MET A 233 -1.36 3.10 -25.43
N ARG A 234 -2.53 3.04 -26.06
CA ARG A 234 -3.49 4.15 -26.13
C ARG A 234 -4.65 3.81 -25.18
N VAL A 235 -4.97 4.74 -24.29
CA VAL A 235 -6.03 4.60 -23.28
C VAL A 235 -7.24 5.39 -23.72
N TYR A 236 -8.41 4.76 -23.71
CA TYR A 236 -9.67 5.38 -24.10
C TYR A 236 -10.67 5.34 -22.95
N LYS A 237 -11.54 6.34 -22.90
CA LYS A 237 -12.66 6.44 -21.97
C LYS A 237 -13.90 6.84 -22.77
N GLU A 238 -14.94 6.02 -22.73
CA GLU A 238 -16.17 6.21 -23.53
C GLU A 238 -15.87 6.35 -25.04
N GLY A 239 -14.84 5.63 -25.52
CA GLY A 239 -14.35 5.71 -26.90
C GLY A 239 -13.48 6.93 -27.24
N MET A 240 -13.32 7.89 -26.33
CA MET A 240 -12.44 9.05 -26.51
C MET A 240 -11.01 8.74 -26.04
N LEU A 241 -10.00 9.10 -26.85
CA LEU A 241 -8.59 8.93 -26.49
C LEU A 241 -8.21 9.87 -25.35
N VAL A 242 -7.80 9.32 -24.21
CA VAL A 242 -7.36 10.06 -23.01
C VAL A 242 -5.85 10.27 -23.02
N GLU A 243 -5.08 9.19 -23.20
CA GLU A 243 -3.61 9.25 -23.17
C GLU A 243 -2.96 8.24 -24.13
N LYS A 244 -1.76 8.56 -24.61
CA LYS A 244 -0.85 7.64 -25.31
C LYS A 244 0.43 7.50 -24.49
N ARG A 245 0.78 6.28 -24.09
CA ARG A 245 1.92 5.99 -23.22
C ARG A 245 2.76 4.82 -23.76
N VAL A 246 4.08 4.88 -23.61
CA VAL A 246 4.96 3.72 -23.83
C VAL A 246 4.95 2.88 -22.57
N LEU A 247 4.70 1.58 -22.68
CA LEU A 247 4.72 0.67 -21.53
C LEU A 247 6.16 0.46 -21.03
N THR A 248 6.30 0.32 -19.71
CA THR A 248 7.55 -0.11 -19.07
C THR A 248 7.92 -1.50 -19.59
N ASN A 249 9.19 -1.68 -19.96
CA ASN A 249 9.67 -2.94 -20.52
C ASN A 249 9.92 -4.01 -19.43
N PRO A 250 10.06 -5.30 -19.81
CA PRO A 250 10.17 -6.37 -18.82
C PRO A 250 11.41 -6.31 -17.92
N THR A 251 12.53 -5.71 -18.37
CA THR A 251 13.74 -5.55 -17.54
C THR A 251 13.64 -4.43 -16.51
N GLN A 252 12.56 -3.64 -16.58
CA GLN A 252 12.30 -2.48 -15.72
C GLN A 252 11.02 -2.63 -14.89
N LEU A 253 10.45 -3.84 -14.84
CA LEU A 253 9.29 -4.13 -13.99
C LEU A 253 9.58 -3.83 -12.51
N MET A 254 8.54 -3.49 -11.74
CA MET A 254 8.65 -3.23 -10.31
C MET A 254 9.20 -4.44 -9.57
N LYS A 255 10.21 -4.23 -8.71
CA LYS A 255 10.73 -5.27 -7.81
C LYS A 255 9.71 -5.66 -6.75
N THR A 256 9.90 -6.83 -6.15
CA THR A 256 9.06 -7.30 -5.04
C THR A 256 9.42 -6.61 -3.73
N ASP A 257 8.70 -6.96 -2.67
CA ASP A 257 8.91 -6.53 -1.30
C ASP A 257 9.75 -7.49 -0.43
N ARG A 258 10.38 -8.50 -1.07
CA ARG A 258 11.28 -9.52 -0.48
C ARG A 258 12.17 -9.03 0.66
N VAL A 259 12.26 -9.86 1.70
CA VAL A 259 13.21 -9.71 2.81
C VAL A 259 14.60 -10.28 2.45
N GLY A 260 15.64 -9.50 2.77
CA GLY A 260 17.04 -9.91 2.66
C GLY A 260 17.53 -10.15 1.23
N GLN A 261 18.77 -10.61 1.13
CA GLN A 261 19.39 -11.10 -0.10
C GLN A 261 20.29 -12.28 0.27
N ASP A 262 20.19 -13.37 -0.48
CA ASP A 262 20.97 -14.59 -0.31
C ASP A 262 21.49 -15.08 -1.68
N ASP A 263 22.06 -16.28 -1.74
CA ASP A 263 22.67 -16.85 -2.94
C ASP A 263 21.64 -17.43 -3.94
N ARG A 264 20.33 -17.48 -3.60
CA ARG A 264 19.29 -17.96 -4.51
C ARG A 264 18.98 -16.92 -5.61
N PRO A 265 18.59 -17.36 -6.81
CA PRO A 265 18.03 -16.48 -7.84
C PRO A 265 16.88 -15.64 -7.29
N ASP A 266 16.74 -14.41 -7.81
CA ASP A 266 15.62 -13.55 -7.47
C ASP A 266 14.36 -13.97 -8.24
N ILE A 267 13.18 -13.48 -7.83
CA ILE A 267 11.92 -13.75 -8.54
C ILE A 267 11.36 -12.42 -9.04
N GLN A 268 11.11 -12.36 -10.34
CA GLN A 268 10.38 -11.26 -10.98
C GLN A 268 9.00 -11.76 -11.37
N PHE A 269 7.99 -10.90 -11.39
CA PHE A 269 6.65 -11.31 -11.81
C PHE A 269 6.66 -11.94 -13.21
N SER A 270 7.38 -11.32 -14.15
CA SER A 270 7.64 -11.84 -15.49
C SER A 270 8.87 -11.18 -16.10
N LYS A 271 9.64 -11.93 -16.90
CA LYS A 271 10.75 -11.44 -17.73
C LYS A 271 10.32 -11.07 -19.15
N ARG A 272 9.02 -11.17 -19.45
CA ARG A 272 8.41 -10.87 -20.78
C ARG A 272 7.25 -9.90 -20.73
N SER A 273 6.70 -9.57 -19.57
CA SER A 273 5.55 -8.67 -19.47
C SER A 273 5.93 -7.20 -19.45
N TYR A 274 5.15 -6.40 -20.17
CA TYR A 274 5.17 -4.93 -20.12
C TYR A 274 4.19 -4.41 -19.08
N SER A 275 4.39 -3.21 -18.53
CA SER A 275 3.46 -2.66 -17.53
C SER A 275 3.24 -1.15 -17.58
N SER A 276 2.14 -0.69 -16.96
CA SER A 276 1.92 0.72 -16.63
C SER A 276 0.94 0.89 -15.47
N VAL A 277 1.10 1.96 -14.68
CA VAL A 277 0.16 2.32 -13.61
C VAL A 277 -1.02 3.09 -14.19
N LEU A 278 -2.24 2.59 -13.95
CA LEU A 278 -3.50 3.23 -14.29
C LEU A 278 -4.00 4.07 -13.09
N PRO A 279 -4.10 5.40 -13.22
CA PRO A 279 -4.69 6.25 -12.19
C PRO A 279 -6.09 5.78 -11.79
N TRP A 280 -6.40 5.84 -10.50
CA TRP A 280 -7.67 5.36 -9.94
C TRP A 280 -8.92 5.88 -10.66
N HIS A 281 -8.91 7.12 -11.15
CA HIS A 281 -10.05 7.80 -11.78
C HIS A 281 -10.29 7.37 -13.24
N TRP A 282 -9.43 6.51 -13.81
CA TRP A 282 -9.70 5.83 -15.08
C TRP A 282 -10.33 4.45 -14.88
N VAL A 283 -10.12 3.84 -13.71
CA VAL A 283 -10.49 2.45 -13.40
C VAL A 283 -11.98 2.39 -13.04
N GLU A 284 -12.84 2.45 -14.07
CA GLU A 284 -14.29 2.28 -14.00
C GLU A 284 -14.84 1.93 -15.41
N GLN A 285 -16.15 1.64 -15.50
CA GLN A 285 -16.82 1.28 -16.76
C GLN A 285 -16.52 2.26 -17.92
N GLY A 286 -16.39 1.72 -19.14
CA GLY A 286 -16.13 2.52 -20.35
C GLY A 286 -14.65 2.78 -20.63
N LEU A 287 -13.74 2.27 -19.79
CA LEU A 287 -12.30 2.20 -20.04
C LEU A 287 -11.98 1.16 -21.12
N SER A 288 -11.15 1.50 -22.11
CA SER A 288 -10.63 0.53 -23.09
C SER A 288 -9.21 0.87 -23.55
N PHE A 289 -8.55 -0.09 -24.21
CA PHE A 289 -7.15 0.03 -24.59
C PHE A 289 -6.89 -0.48 -26.01
N THR A 290 -6.01 0.20 -26.75
CA THR A 290 -5.32 -0.40 -27.91
C THR A 290 -3.83 -0.46 -27.62
N PHE A 291 -3.23 -1.63 -27.80
CA PHE A 291 -1.79 -1.83 -27.73
C PHE A 291 -1.23 -1.94 -29.14
N MET A 292 -0.20 -1.16 -29.44
CA MET A 292 0.51 -1.16 -30.72
C MET A 292 1.98 -1.52 -30.50
N THR A 293 2.43 -2.56 -31.18
CA THR A 293 3.81 -3.03 -31.14
C THR A 293 4.70 -2.16 -32.03
N TYR A 294 6.01 -2.21 -31.85
CA TYR A 294 6.96 -1.49 -32.72
C TYR A 294 6.85 -1.90 -34.20
N ASP A 295 6.55 -3.18 -34.49
CA ASP A 295 6.37 -3.71 -35.84
C ASP A 295 4.96 -3.47 -36.42
N GLY A 296 4.11 -2.68 -35.73
CA GLY A 296 2.81 -2.24 -36.24
C GLY A 296 1.69 -3.28 -36.12
N ARG A 297 1.86 -4.32 -35.31
CA ARG A 297 0.74 -5.16 -34.87
C ARG A 297 -0.07 -4.39 -33.82
N GLU A 298 -1.38 -4.52 -33.87
CA GLU A 298 -2.31 -3.89 -32.93
C GLU A 298 -3.27 -4.93 -32.33
N GLY A 299 -3.63 -4.71 -31.07
CA GLY A 299 -4.59 -5.51 -30.32
C GLY A 299 -5.42 -4.64 -29.39
N GLU A 300 -6.74 -4.79 -29.46
CA GLU A 300 -7.72 -4.03 -28.68
C GLU A 300 -8.26 -4.84 -27.51
N LEU A 301 -8.32 -4.24 -26.32
CA LEU A 301 -9.16 -4.68 -25.21
C LEU A 301 -10.35 -3.72 -25.10
N SER A 302 -11.54 -4.16 -25.52
CA SER A 302 -12.74 -3.33 -25.56
C SER A 302 -13.33 -3.12 -24.16
N ALA A 303 -14.13 -2.06 -23.99
CA ALA A 303 -14.70 -1.70 -22.69
C ALA A 303 -15.67 -2.75 -22.14
N ASP A 304 -16.45 -3.39 -23.02
CA ASP A 304 -17.38 -4.47 -22.65
C ASP A 304 -16.67 -5.78 -22.26
N SER A 305 -15.34 -5.83 -22.40
CA SER A 305 -14.49 -6.97 -22.04
C SER A 305 -13.71 -6.76 -20.74
N ILE A 306 -14.17 -5.86 -19.86
CA ILE A 306 -13.57 -5.60 -18.53
C ILE A 306 -14.63 -5.74 -17.44
N GLU A 307 -14.41 -6.66 -16.50
CA GLU A 307 -15.24 -6.90 -15.32
C GLU A 307 -14.80 -6.01 -14.15
N PHE A 308 -15.59 -4.97 -13.86
CA PHE A 308 -15.41 -4.14 -12.67
C PHE A 308 -16.15 -4.69 -11.44
N GLY A 309 -15.54 -4.50 -10.27
CA GLY A 309 -16.13 -4.69 -8.95
C GLY A 309 -16.48 -3.34 -8.30
N ALA A 310 -17.35 -3.37 -7.29
CA ALA A 310 -17.85 -2.17 -6.63
C ALA A 310 -16.72 -1.28 -6.04
N PRO A 311 -16.85 0.05 -6.06
CA PRO A 311 -15.89 0.98 -5.45
C PRO A 311 -16.07 1.01 -3.91
N ILE A 312 -15.79 -0.11 -3.25
CA ILE A 312 -16.06 -0.32 -1.82
C ILE A 312 -15.39 0.74 -0.95
N HIS A 313 -16.17 1.33 -0.05
CA HIS A 313 -15.69 2.15 1.07
C HIS A 313 -15.89 1.40 2.38
N VAL A 314 -14.93 1.52 3.31
CA VAL A 314 -15.06 1.00 4.69
C VAL A 314 -14.67 2.07 5.70
N ASP A 315 -15.54 2.29 6.69
CA ASP A 315 -15.21 3.01 7.93
C ASP A 315 -14.52 2.05 8.92
N MET A 316 -13.41 2.46 9.53
CA MET A 316 -12.73 1.73 10.62
C MET A 316 -12.51 2.62 11.85
N PRO A 317 -13.54 2.76 12.72
CA PRO A 317 -13.39 3.39 14.02
C PRO A 317 -12.48 2.58 14.94
N MET A 318 -11.49 3.20 15.57
CA MET A 318 -10.56 2.54 16.49
C MET A 318 -10.64 3.14 17.90
N ILE A 319 -10.79 2.28 18.92
CA ILE A 319 -10.92 2.69 20.33
C ILE A 319 -10.08 1.81 21.28
N ARG A 320 -9.47 2.45 22.29
CA ARG A 320 -8.79 1.78 23.41
C ARG A 320 -9.66 1.83 24.66
N ILE A 321 -9.88 0.69 25.31
CA ILE A 321 -10.86 0.52 26.40
C ILE A 321 -10.17 -0.09 27.62
N GLY A 322 -10.20 0.62 28.76
CA GLY A 322 -9.80 0.11 30.07
C GLY A 322 -11.03 -0.16 30.93
N MET A 323 -11.24 -1.41 31.34
CA MET A 323 -12.42 -1.84 32.10
C MET A 323 -12.00 -2.19 33.53
N LEU A 324 -12.37 -1.33 34.49
CA LEU A 324 -11.91 -1.36 35.88
C LEU A 324 -10.37 -1.20 36.02
N THR A 325 -9.72 -0.64 34.99
CA THR A 325 -8.28 -0.40 34.89
C THR A 325 -7.97 0.65 33.81
N GLU A 326 -6.74 1.14 33.77
CA GLU A 326 -6.22 2.00 32.68
C GLU A 326 -6.36 1.34 31.29
N PRO A 327 -6.67 2.10 30.22
CA PRO A 327 -6.69 1.58 28.85
C PRO A 327 -5.32 1.06 28.39
N PRO A 328 -5.26 0.16 27.38
CA PRO A 328 -3.99 -0.32 26.86
C PRO A 328 -3.17 0.82 26.23
N ALA A 329 -1.86 0.64 26.11
CA ALA A 329 -0.98 1.60 25.42
C ALA A 329 -1.39 1.77 23.94
N SER A 330 -1.07 2.93 23.37
CA SER A 330 -1.32 3.22 21.96
C SER A 330 -0.53 2.28 21.05
N LYS A 331 -1.15 1.91 19.92
CA LYS A 331 -0.59 0.90 19.00
C LYS A 331 0.04 1.52 17.75
N PRO A 332 0.86 0.79 16.97
CA PRO A 332 1.50 1.32 15.76
C PRO A 332 0.51 1.95 14.76
N LEU A 333 -0.66 1.34 14.55
CA LEU A 333 -1.71 1.85 13.64
C LEU A 333 -2.38 3.14 14.16
N GLU A 334 -2.37 3.38 15.47
CA GLU A 334 -2.84 4.63 16.08
C GLU A 334 -1.78 5.73 15.97
N THR A 335 -0.55 5.41 16.33
CA THR A 335 0.56 6.37 16.41
C THR A 335 1.12 6.80 15.06
N HIS A 336 1.06 5.93 14.05
CA HIS A 336 1.62 6.15 12.71
C HIS A 336 0.62 5.75 11.62
N VAL A 337 -0.64 6.15 11.78
CA VAL A 337 -1.77 5.77 10.90
C VAL A 337 -1.48 5.97 9.41
N GLY A 338 -0.76 7.04 9.03
CA GLY A 338 -0.41 7.31 7.63
C GLY A 338 0.49 6.25 6.97
N ASN A 339 1.31 5.52 7.74
CA ASN A 339 2.11 4.40 7.24
C ASN A 339 1.31 3.10 7.28
N TYR A 340 0.91 2.68 8.49
CA TYR A 340 0.28 1.38 8.67
C TYR A 340 -1.12 1.29 8.05
N GLY A 341 -1.88 2.38 8.01
CA GLY A 341 -3.17 2.44 7.31
C GLY A 341 -3.02 2.38 5.78
N ALA A 342 -1.96 3.00 5.23
CA ALA A 342 -1.65 2.90 3.81
C ALA A 342 -1.21 1.49 3.41
N GLU A 343 -0.40 0.83 4.24
CA GLU A 343 0.01 -0.58 4.07
C GLU A 343 -1.18 -1.54 4.20
N LEU A 344 -2.05 -1.35 5.19
CA LEU A 344 -3.26 -2.15 5.41
C LEU A 344 -4.21 -2.04 4.22
N PHE A 345 -4.41 -0.83 3.67
CA PHE A 345 -5.21 -0.61 2.46
C PHE A 345 -4.73 -1.44 1.25
N GLN A 346 -3.44 -1.76 1.15
CA GLN A 346 -2.92 -2.60 0.06
C GLN A 346 -3.32 -4.07 0.17
N ARG A 347 -3.90 -4.54 1.29
CA ARG A 347 -4.30 -5.95 1.46
C ARG A 347 -5.76 -6.23 1.10
N PHE A 348 -6.63 -5.24 1.30
CA PHE A 348 -8.07 -5.39 1.14
C PHE A 348 -8.60 -4.85 -0.21
N PRO A 349 -9.66 -5.41 -0.81
CA PRO A 349 -10.19 -5.03 -2.13
C PRO A 349 -11.08 -3.77 -2.09
N PHE A 350 -10.62 -2.71 -1.43
CA PHE A 350 -11.35 -1.45 -1.26
C PHE A 350 -11.00 -0.42 -2.34
N SER A 351 -11.94 0.48 -2.67
CA SER A 351 -11.62 1.75 -3.34
C SER A 351 -11.06 2.76 -2.35
N THR A 352 -11.65 2.83 -1.16
CA THR A 352 -11.22 3.74 -0.08
C THR A 352 -11.42 3.13 1.31
N LEU A 353 -10.62 3.59 2.28
CA LEU A 353 -10.64 3.17 3.68
C LEU A 353 -10.49 4.39 4.58
N THR A 354 -11.41 4.64 5.51
CA THR A 354 -11.27 5.69 6.53
C THR A 354 -10.94 5.07 7.87
N ILE A 355 -9.77 5.34 8.44
CA ILE A 355 -9.44 4.97 9.83
C ILE A 355 -9.71 6.18 10.73
N SER A 356 -10.58 6.04 11.72
CA SER A 356 -10.97 7.13 12.62
C SER A 356 -10.68 6.82 14.09
N GLN A 357 -9.86 7.66 14.72
CA GLN A 357 -9.49 7.48 16.12
C GLN A 357 -10.62 7.92 17.05
N TYR A 358 -10.80 7.19 18.14
CA TYR A 358 -11.50 7.62 19.35
C TYR A 358 -10.49 7.90 20.47
N LEU A 359 -10.82 8.82 21.38
CA LEU A 359 -10.06 8.96 22.62
C LEU A 359 -10.14 7.65 23.45
N PRO A 360 -9.07 7.26 24.14
CA PRO A 360 -9.10 6.12 25.04
C PRO A 360 -10.13 6.34 26.15
N VAL A 361 -10.85 5.28 26.53
CA VAL A 361 -11.92 5.34 27.54
C VAL A 361 -11.60 4.42 28.72
N GLN A 362 -11.53 5.01 29.91
CA GLN A 362 -11.39 4.33 31.19
C GLN A 362 -12.75 4.21 31.88
N LEU A 363 -13.06 3.01 32.36
CA LEU A 363 -14.33 2.66 32.99
C LEU A 363 -14.06 2.20 34.43
N ASP A 364 -13.94 3.15 35.35
CA ASP A 364 -13.76 2.87 36.80
C ASP A 364 -15.02 2.25 37.45
N LYS A 365 -16.12 2.20 36.72
CA LYS A 365 -17.38 1.56 37.09
C LYS A 365 -17.96 0.86 35.88
N VAL A 366 -18.33 -0.40 36.05
CA VAL A 366 -19.07 -1.20 35.07
C VAL A 366 -20.46 -1.50 35.62
N VAL A 367 -21.45 -1.43 34.74
CA VAL A 367 -22.82 -1.91 34.99
C VAL A 367 -23.18 -2.85 33.85
N THR A 368 -23.56 -4.09 34.16
CA THR A 368 -23.87 -5.14 33.18
C THR A 368 -25.29 -5.01 32.63
N ALA A 369 -25.62 -5.74 31.57
CA ALA A 369 -27.00 -5.79 31.07
C ALA A 369 -27.99 -6.40 32.09
N ARG A 370 -27.50 -7.14 33.10
CA ARG A 370 -28.31 -7.67 34.21
C ARG A 370 -28.47 -6.69 35.37
N GLY A 371 -27.82 -5.53 35.32
CA GLY A 371 -27.86 -4.51 36.37
C GLY A 371 -26.90 -4.77 37.54
N GLU A 372 -25.99 -5.74 37.40
CA GLU A 372 -24.85 -5.93 38.32
C GLU A 372 -23.92 -4.71 38.22
N VAL A 373 -23.20 -4.41 39.29
CA VAL A 373 -22.36 -3.20 39.40
C VAL A 373 -21.00 -3.59 39.95
N GLU A 374 -19.94 -3.24 39.20
CA GLU A 374 -18.55 -3.56 39.53
C GLU A 374 -17.71 -2.28 39.53
N GLU A 375 -16.84 -2.13 40.54
CA GLU A 375 -16.03 -0.92 40.75
C GLU A 375 -14.54 -1.23 41.06
N GLU A 376 -14.18 -2.50 41.30
CA GLU A 376 -12.79 -2.91 41.55
C GLU A 376 -12.29 -3.98 40.56
N TYR A 377 -13.08 -5.03 40.31
CA TYR A 377 -12.78 -6.12 39.39
C TYR A 377 -14.05 -6.92 39.05
N SER A 378 -14.04 -7.66 37.94
CA SER A 378 -15.05 -8.69 37.63
C SER A 378 -14.79 -10.00 38.39
N TYR A 379 -15.87 -10.72 38.70
CA TYR A 379 -15.85 -12.04 39.35
C TYR A 379 -15.83 -13.23 38.35
N TYR A 380 -15.62 -12.99 37.06
CA TYR A 380 -15.55 -14.04 36.05
C TYR A 380 -14.37 -15.00 36.31
N GLU A 381 -14.66 -16.30 36.52
CA GLU A 381 -13.69 -17.24 37.09
C GLU A 381 -12.47 -17.55 36.18
N HIS A 382 -12.63 -17.44 34.86
CA HIS A 382 -11.66 -17.92 33.85
C HIS A 382 -11.46 -16.90 32.71
N PRO A 383 -10.95 -15.68 32.97
CA PRO A 383 -10.71 -14.70 31.93
C PRO A 383 -9.41 -15.02 31.16
N ASP A 384 -9.43 -14.81 29.84
CA ASP A 384 -8.22 -14.88 29.00
C ASP A 384 -8.34 -13.93 27.79
N VAL A 385 -7.47 -14.06 26.79
CA VAL A 385 -7.51 -13.20 25.59
C VAL A 385 -8.82 -13.37 24.78
N TYR A 386 -9.44 -14.54 24.85
CA TYR A 386 -10.67 -14.92 24.14
C TYR A 386 -11.95 -14.85 25.00
N SER A 387 -11.84 -14.73 26.32
CA SER A 387 -12.97 -14.92 27.25
C SER A 387 -12.98 -13.91 28.42
N GLY A 388 -14.19 -13.65 28.93
CA GLY A 388 -14.47 -12.65 29.96
C GLY A 388 -15.84 -11.99 29.74
N ASP A 389 -16.54 -11.67 30.81
CA ASP A 389 -17.81 -10.93 30.78
C ASP A 389 -17.62 -9.47 30.34
N LEU A 390 -16.61 -8.76 30.88
CA LEU A 390 -16.26 -7.40 30.45
C LEU A 390 -15.92 -7.37 28.95
N ARG A 391 -15.24 -8.41 28.44
CA ARG A 391 -14.92 -8.58 27.03
C ARG A 391 -16.17 -8.70 26.15
N GLU A 392 -17.09 -9.60 26.48
CA GLU A 392 -18.28 -9.87 25.64
C GLU A 392 -19.41 -8.84 25.83
N GLU A 393 -19.75 -8.46 27.07
CA GLU A 393 -20.82 -7.52 27.36
C GLU A 393 -20.41 -6.06 27.14
N ILE A 394 -19.23 -5.65 27.62
CA ILE A 394 -18.83 -4.23 27.61
C ILE A 394 -18.04 -3.88 26.34
N THR A 395 -16.93 -4.56 26.06
CA THR A 395 -16.12 -4.26 24.87
C THR A 395 -16.90 -4.53 23.57
N LYS A 396 -17.39 -5.77 23.37
CA LYS A 396 -18.04 -6.16 22.11
C LYS A 396 -19.50 -5.69 22.01
N SER A 397 -20.36 -6.11 22.94
CA SER A 397 -21.80 -5.79 22.87
C SER A 397 -22.08 -4.30 23.10
N LEU A 398 -21.60 -3.68 24.17
CA LEU A 398 -21.93 -2.29 24.46
C LEU A 398 -21.16 -1.30 23.57
N ILE A 399 -19.84 -1.44 23.47
CA ILE A 399 -18.98 -0.40 22.89
C ILE A 399 -18.80 -0.58 21.38
N GLN A 400 -18.19 -1.67 20.91
CA GLN A 400 -17.91 -1.86 19.48
C GLN A 400 -19.20 -1.93 18.65
N THR A 401 -20.17 -2.76 19.06
CA THR A 401 -21.49 -2.80 18.41
C THR A 401 -22.25 -1.47 18.59
N GLY A 402 -22.06 -0.77 19.72
CA GLY A 402 -22.68 0.53 19.99
C GLY A 402 -22.19 1.63 19.05
N ILE A 403 -20.88 1.72 18.79
CA ILE A 403 -20.29 2.65 17.83
C ILE A 403 -20.86 2.38 16.42
N ASN A 404 -20.92 1.12 15.99
CA ASN A 404 -21.56 0.74 14.72
C ASN A 404 -23.04 1.16 14.68
N ASN A 405 -23.84 0.80 15.70
CA ASN A 405 -25.27 1.14 15.71
C ASN A 405 -25.54 2.64 15.77
N ALA A 406 -24.72 3.42 16.48
CA ALA A 406 -24.80 4.88 16.49
C ALA A 406 -24.47 5.47 15.11
N ASN A 407 -23.44 4.94 14.44
CA ASN A 407 -23.10 5.25 13.06
C ASN A 407 -24.14 4.76 12.02
N TYR A 408 -25.04 3.85 12.39
CA TYR A 408 -26.17 3.41 11.57
C TYR A 408 -27.51 4.10 11.91
N GLY A 409 -27.53 5.00 12.91
CA GLY A 409 -28.73 5.74 13.33
C GLY A 409 -29.71 4.94 14.20
N ILE A 410 -29.31 3.77 14.72
CA ILE A 410 -30.14 2.94 15.61
C ILE A 410 -29.96 3.42 17.04
N THR A 411 -31.04 3.78 17.75
CA THR A 411 -30.95 4.41 19.08
C THR A 411 -30.85 3.42 20.24
N SER A 412 -31.47 2.24 20.14
CA SER A 412 -31.44 1.20 21.18
C SER A 412 -31.61 -0.21 20.64
N THR A 413 -31.03 -1.20 21.35
CA THR A 413 -31.11 -2.65 21.05
C THR A 413 -31.09 -3.48 22.34
N ALA A 414 -31.13 -4.81 22.25
CA ALA A 414 -31.00 -5.72 23.39
C ALA A 414 -29.61 -5.64 24.04
N GLY A 415 -29.52 -5.68 25.37
CA GLY A 415 -28.28 -5.37 26.11
C GLY A 415 -27.12 -6.33 25.83
N THR A 416 -27.37 -7.63 25.83
CA THR A 416 -26.31 -8.66 25.67
C THR A 416 -26.03 -9.04 24.21
N GLN A 417 -26.86 -8.61 23.25
CA GLN A 417 -26.79 -9.07 21.87
C GLN A 417 -25.90 -8.18 21.00
N GLN A 418 -24.97 -8.77 20.24
CA GLN A 418 -24.09 -8.06 19.29
C GLN A 418 -24.79 -7.74 17.95
N TRP A 419 -26.09 -7.43 17.97
CA TRP A 419 -26.87 -7.16 16.75
C TRP A 419 -26.67 -5.73 16.22
N HIS A 420 -26.51 -5.62 14.90
CA HIS A 420 -26.56 -4.37 14.15
C HIS A 420 -27.19 -4.60 12.75
N PRO A 421 -27.78 -3.57 12.11
CA PRO A 421 -28.41 -3.71 10.78
C PRO A 421 -27.41 -3.77 9.62
N ALA A 422 -26.12 -3.47 9.85
CA ALA A 422 -25.07 -3.48 8.83
C ALA A 422 -25.41 -2.59 7.61
N ASN A 423 -25.86 -1.34 7.86
CA ASN A 423 -26.45 -0.48 6.82
C ASN A 423 -25.49 -0.14 5.68
N TYR A 424 -24.19 -0.11 5.96
CA TYR A 424 -23.06 0.08 5.05
C TYR A 424 -21.81 -0.57 5.68
N PRO A 425 -20.68 -0.76 4.97
CA PRO A 425 -19.50 -1.45 5.54
C PRO A 425 -18.77 -0.63 6.62
N SER A 426 -18.64 -1.19 7.82
CA SER A 426 -17.88 -0.61 8.93
C SER A 426 -17.28 -1.71 9.82
N VAL A 427 -16.05 -1.51 10.30
CA VAL A 427 -15.36 -2.42 11.23
C VAL A 427 -14.80 -1.64 12.43
N VAL A 428 -15.38 -1.83 13.62
CA VAL A 428 -14.87 -1.17 14.83
C VAL A 428 -13.69 -1.97 15.39
N ILE A 429 -12.51 -1.37 15.32
CA ILE A 429 -11.28 -1.88 15.91
C ILE A 429 -11.27 -1.54 17.40
N GLY A 430 -11.16 -2.57 18.24
CA GLY A 430 -11.02 -2.43 19.68
C GLY A 430 -9.66 -2.95 20.15
N HIS A 431 -9.06 -2.23 21.09
CA HIS A 431 -8.04 -2.79 21.98
C HIS A 431 -8.57 -2.68 23.41
N SER A 432 -8.71 -3.79 24.14
CA SER A 432 -9.27 -3.75 25.49
C SER A 432 -8.51 -4.55 26.52
N ILE A 433 -8.60 -4.09 27.76
CA ILE A 433 -8.03 -4.72 28.94
C ILE A 433 -9.05 -4.63 30.08
N GLY A 434 -9.32 -5.76 30.73
CA GLY A 434 -10.25 -5.85 31.87
C GLY A 434 -9.55 -6.31 33.15
N ARG A 435 -9.99 -5.79 34.30
CA ARG A 435 -9.51 -6.28 35.60
C ARG A 435 -10.46 -7.32 36.19
N TYR A 436 -9.91 -8.45 36.57
CA TYR A 436 -10.63 -9.61 37.07
C TYR A 436 -10.03 -10.11 38.38
N MET A 437 -10.86 -10.73 39.22
CA MET A 437 -10.40 -11.60 40.30
C MET A 437 -10.65 -13.05 39.90
N ASN A 438 -9.58 -13.81 39.68
CA ASN A 438 -9.70 -15.21 39.29
C ASN A 438 -10.13 -16.10 40.47
N LYS A 439 -10.47 -17.37 40.17
CA LYS A 439 -10.90 -18.38 41.15
C LYS A 439 -9.95 -18.58 42.35
N ASP A 440 -8.66 -18.27 42.19
CA ASP A 440 -7.63 -18.45 43.20
C ASP A 440 -7.47 -17.19 44.09
N GLY A 441 -8.30 -16.16 43.84
CA GLY A 441 -8.34 -14.89 44.57
C GLY A 441 -7.28 -13.87 44.14
N ALA A 442 -6.57 -14.12 43.03
CA ALA A 442 -5.61 -13.18 42.48
C ALA A 442 -6.29 -12.17 41.55
N ILE A 443 -5.89 -10.90 41.65
CA ILE A 443 -6.38 -9.80 40.81
C ILE A 443 -5.42 -9.62 39.64
N GLU A 444 -5.94 -9.72 38.42
CA GLU A 444 -5.16 -9.70 37.18
C GLU A 444 -5.81 -8.75 36.16
N ASN A 445 -4.99 -8.02 35.41
CA ASN A 445 -5.44 -7.24 34.25
C ASN A 445 -5.22 -8.09 33.00
N ILE A 446 -6.30 -8.48 32.31
CA ILE A 446 -6.28 -9.36 31.15
C ILE A 446 -6.53 -8.54 29.88
N THR A 447 -5.56 -8.55 28.96
CA THR A 447 -5.72 -7.98 27.61
C THR A 447 -6.51 -8.94 26.75
N HIS A 448 -7.51 -8.43 26.04
CA HIS A 448 -8.36 -9.20 25.13
C HIS A 448 -8.07 -8.85 23.67
N GLY A 449 -8.18 -9.85 22.79
CA GLY A 449 -7.84 -9.72 21.38
C GLY A 449 -8.16 -10.99 20.59
N LEU A 450 -7.44 -11.20 19.47
CA LEU A 450 -7.49 -12.41 18.64
C LEU A 450 -8.95 -12.83 18.31
N SER A 451 -9.82 -11.85 18.04
CA SER A 451 -11.24 -12.11 17.77
C SER A 451 -11.93 -10.99 16.99
N GLY A 452 -12.32 -11.31 15.76
CA GLY A 452 -13.19 -10.50 14.93
C GLY A 452 -14.51 -11.17 14.57
N GLY A 453 -15.29 -10.49 13.75
CA GLY A 453 -16.61 -10.93 13.30
C GLY A 453 -17.65 -9.84 13.42
N ASN A 454 -18.65 -9.86 12.53
CA ASN A 454 -19.85 -9.02 12.61
C ASN A 454 -19.50 -7.53 12.85
N GLY A 455 -18.76 -6.94 11.91
CA GLY A 455 -18.38 -5.52 11.94
C GLY A 455 -17.44 -5.11 13.08
N MET A 456 -16.72 -6.05 13.69
CA MET A 456 -15.79 -5.79 14.80
C MET A 456 -14.48 -6.55 14.64
N ALA A 457 -13.38 -5.97 15.10
CA ALA A 457 -12.09 -6.63 15.29
C ALA A 457 -11.54 -6.24 16.67
N LEU A 458 -11.39 -7.20 17.58
CA LEU A 458 -10.79 -7.00 18.90
C LEU A 458 -9.36 -7.56 18.85
N LEU A 459 -8.39 -6.70 19.12
CA LEU A 459 -6.98 -6.92 18.78
C LEU A 459 -6.06 -6.77 20.01
N VAL A 460 -5.09 -7.67 20.17
CA VAL A 460 -3.94 -7.48 21.05
C VAL A 460 -2.97 -6.49 20.41
N ASP A 461 -2.58 -6.71 19.14
CA ASP A 461 -1.65 -5.86 18.38
C ASP A 461 -2.26 -5.33 17.07
N SER A 462 -1.68 -4.25 16.53
CA SER A 462 -2.20 -3.54 15.35
C SER A 462 -1.34 -3.72 14.08
N ILE A 463 -0.51 -4.75 14.05
CA ILE A 463 0.36 -5.13 12.90
C ILE A 463 0.42 -6.66 12.78
N GLY A 464 0.93 -7.17 11.67
CA GLY A 464 1.05 -8.60 11.43
C GLY A 464 -0.28 -9.28 11.13
N ASN A 465 -0.29 -10.61 11.21
CA ASN A 465 -1.44 -11.40 10.78
C ASN A 465 -2.73 -11.17 11.59
N GLU A 466 -2.64 -10.86 12.90
CA GLU A 466 -3.83 -10.67 13.76
C GLU A 466 -4.81 -9.66 13.14
N VAL A 467 -4.33 -8.48 12.75
CA VAL A 467 -5.21 -7.43 12.20
C VAL A 467 -5.90 -7.87 10.91
N THR A 468 -5.14 -8.45 9.98
CA THR A 468 -5.71 -8.96 8.72
C THR A 468 -6.70 -10.09 8.95
N HIS A 469 -6.44 -10.96 9.94
CA HIS A 469 -7.28 -12.10 10.29
C HIS A 469 -8.62 -11.65 10.90
N GLU A 470 -8.57 -10.81 11.94
CA GLU A 470 -9.78 -10.39 12.64
C GLU A 470 -10.63 -9.42 11.82
N ILE A 471 -10.01 -8.53 11.02
CA ILE A 471 -10.75 -7.73 10.03
C ILE A 471 -11.33 -8.64 8.92
N GLY A 472 -10.62 -9.70 8.52
CA GLY A 472 -11.16 -10.72 7.62
C GLY A 472 -12.43 -11.38 8.17
N HIS A 473 -12.44 -11.76 9.45
CA HIS A 473 -13.64 -12.24 10.14
C HIS A 473 -14.76 -11.19 10.19
N ALA A 474 -14.44 -9.91 10.38
CA ALA A 474 -15.43 -8.84 10.33
C ALA A 474 -16.17 -8.76 8.99
N PHE A 475 -15.53 -9.21 7.89
CA PHE A 475 -16.12 -9.38 6.55
C PHE A 475 -16.59 -10.79 6.24
N SER A 476 -16.97 -11.56 7.27
CA SER A 476 -17.54 -12.92 7.14
C SER A 476 -16.63 -13.95 6.47
N LEU A 477 -15.31 -13.73 6.45
CA LEU A 477 -14.36 -14.81 6.17
C LEU A 477 -14.32 -15.80 7.34
N TRP A 478 -14.05 -17.06 7.05
CA TRP A 478 -13.85 -18.14 8.02
C TRP A 478 -12.41 -18.68 7.93
N HIS A 479 -11.97 -19.44 8.92
CA HIS A 479 -10.65 -20.09 8.87
C HIS A 479 -10.53 -21.02 7.66
N TRP A 480 -9.37 -21.02 7.00
CA TRP A 480 -9.04 -21.91 5.87
C TRP A 480 -10.04 -21.80 4.69
N PRO A 481 -10.31 -20.58 4.19
CA PRO A 481 -11.33 -20.32 3.16
C PRO A 481 -11.06 -21.15 1.90
N GLY A 482 -12.09 -21.82 1.39
CA GLY A 482 -12.03 -22.67 0.18
C GLY A 482 -11.20 -23.95 0.26
N GLY A 483 -10.40 -24.16 1.30
CA GLY A 483 -9.58 -25.37 1.48
C GLY A 483 -8.14 -25.27 0.91
N PRO A 484 -7.35 -26.35 1.06
CA PRO A 484 -5.88 -26.33 0.92
C PRO A 484 -5.35 -26.00 -0.47
N ASP A 485 -6.21 -26.04 -1.49
CA ASP A 485 -5.85 -25.74 -2.88
C ASP A 485 -5.92 -24.23 -3.18
N VAL A 486 -6.56 -23.44 -2.30
CA VAL A 486 -6.78 -22.00 -2.50
C VAL A 486 -6.43 -21.11 -1.30
N TYR A 487 -6.28 -21.65 -0.08
CA TYR A 487 -5.67 -20.89 1.03
C TYR A 487 -4.13 -20.96 1.05
N TYR A 488 -3.52 -21.82 0.25
CA TYR A 488 -2.09 -21.68 -0.11
C TYR A 488 -1.98 -20.81 -1.35
N HIS A 489 -0.95 -19.96 -1.41
CA HIS A 489 -0.60 -19.31 -2.66
C HIS A 489 -0.03 -20.30 -3.69
N SER A 490 -0.03 -19.88 -4.94
CA SER A 490 0.54 -20.60 -6.08
C SER A 490 0.87 -19.61 -7.19
N THR A 491 1.47 -20.08 -8.30
CA THR A 491 1.63 -19.25 -9.52
C THR A 491 0.31 -18.73 -10.09
N LYS A 492 -0.83 -19.34 -9.75
CA LYS A 492 -2.17 -18.96 -10.23
C LYS A 492 -2.95 -18.07 -9.26
N SER A 493 -2.55 -17.97 -7.99
CA SER A 493 -3.30 -17.21 -6.98
C SER A 493 -3.07 -15.70 -7.04
N GLY A 494 -2.15 -15.25 -7.89
CA GLY A 494 -1.83 -13.83 -8.12
C GLY A 494 -0.84 -13.24 -7.11
N TRP A 495 -0.31 -12.07 -7.47
CA TRP A 495 0.47 -11.16 -6.64
C TRP A 495 -0.32 -9.86 -6.39
N GLY A 496 0.08 -9.10 -5.37
CA GLY A 496 -0.44 -7.76 -5.10
C GLY A 496 0.43 -6.65 -5.70
N TYR A 497 -0.08 -5.43 -5.66
CA TYR A 497 0.61 -4.18 -6.01
C TYR A 497 0.47 -3.19 -4.87
N ASP A 498 1.60 -2.82 -4.27
CA ASP A 498 1.69 -1.79 -3.24
C ASP A 498 1.91 -0.42 -3.91
N ALA A 499 0.80 0.31 -4.10
CA ALA A 499 0.80 1.66 -4.67
C ALA A 499 1.51 2.70 -3.78
N TYR A 500 1.56 2.46 -2.47
CA TYR A 500 2.23 3.35 -1.52
C TYR A 500 3.75 3.20 -1.55
N ARG A 501 4.27 2.00 -1.83
CA ARG A 501 5.72 1.71 -1.86
C ARG A 501 6.29 1.57 -3.28
N GLY A 502 5.44 1.53 -4.31
CA GLY A 502 5.85 1.35 -5.71
C GLY A 502 6.43 -0.05 -5.98
N ARG A 503 5.87 -1.08 -5.34
CA ARG A 503 6.39 -2.46 -5.37
C ARG A 503 5.32 -3.49 -5.69
N MET A 504 5.74 -4.62 -6.23
CA MET A 504 4.91 -5.82 -6.22
C MET A 504 4.91 -6.43 -4.82
N THR A 505 3.77 -6.90 -4.34
CA THR A 505 3.74 -7.82 -3.19
C THR A 505 3.78 -9.24 -3.74
N ASP A 506 4.89 -9.93 -3.52
CA ASP A 506 5.00 -11.32 -3.92
C ASP A 506 4.22 -12.26 -2.98
N ASN A 507 4.04 -13.50 -3.42
CA ASN A 507 3.20 -14.48 -2.73
C ASN A 507 3.98 -15.71 -2.26
N VAL A 508 5.30 -15.55 -2.14
CA VAL A 508 6.23 -16.60 -1.72
C VAL A 508 6.74 -16.32 -0.30
N VAL A 509 7.40 -17.31 0.29
CA VAL A 509 8.15 -17.16 1.53
C VAL A 509 9.58 -17.63 1.30
N TRP A 510 10.54 -16.80 1.68
CA TRP A 510 11.97 -17.00 1.48
C TRP A 510 12.62 -17.76 2.64
N TYR A 511 12.02 -17.73 3.84
CA TYR A 511 12.52 -18.47 5.01
C TYR A 511 12.17 -19.97 5.01
N ASP A 512 11.20 -20.40 4.19
CA ASP A 512 10.84 -21.81 3.99
C ASP A 512 10.91 -22.14 2.49
N ASN A 513 11.47 -23.30 2.13
CA ASN A 513 11.47 -23.77 0.74
C ASN A 513 10.16 -24.45 0.36
N GLY A 514 9.28 -24.77 1.32
CA GLY A 514 8.05 -25.52 1.07
C GLY A 514 8.31 -26.98 0.67
N SER A 515 7.28 -27.68 0.20
CA SER A 515 7.40 -29.09 -0.21
C SER A 515 6.36 -29.50 -1.26
N GLY A 516 6.73 -30.42 -2.14
CA GLY A 516 5.87 -30.87 -3.24
C GLY A 516 5.47 -29.71 -4.15
N GLU A 517 4.17 -29.58 -4.40
CA GLU A 517 3.60 -28.48 -5.22
C GLU A 517 3.55 -27.13 -4.50
N ARG A 518 3.90 -27.07 -3.21
CA ARG A 518 3.87 -25.84 -2.38
C ARG A 518 5.19 -25.06 -2.42
N ASN A 519 5.84 -25.11 -3.58
CA ASN A 519 7.15 -24.56 -3.82
C ASN A 519 7.18 -23.95 -5.24
N PHE A 520 7.87 -22.82 -5.38
CA PHE A 520 8.23 -22.26 -6.67
C PHE A 520 9.67 -22.65 -7.05
N ALA A 521 9.80 -23.29 -8.22
CA ALA A 521 11.07 -23.61 -8.92
C ALA A 521 12.17 -24.32 -8.10
N ASN A 522 11.80 -25.03 -7.03
CA ASN A 522 12.67 -25.64 -6.02
C ASN A 522 13.56 -24.65 -5.24
N ILE A 523 13.17 -23.36 -5.16
CA ILE A 523 13.96 -22.32 -4.46
C ILE A 523 13.25 -21.64 -3.27
N VAL A 524 11.92 -21.53 -3.28
CA VAL A 524 11.12 -20.87 -2.23
C VAL A 524 9.76 -21.54 -2.04
N GLY A 525 9.17 -21.44 -0.85
CA GLY A 525 7.81 -21.89 -0.58
C GLY A 525 6.77 -20.88 -1.07
N PHE A 526 5.52 -21.32 -1.24
CA PHE A 526 4.40 -20.38 -1.36
C PHE A 526 3.89 -19.96 0.02
N GLY A 527 3.49 -18.69 0.14
CA GLY A 527 2.82 -18.17 1.33
C GLY A 527 1.45 -18.82 1.57
N LYS A 528 0.81 -18.43 2.68
CA LYS A 528 -0.56 -18.83 3.02
C LYS A 528 -1.43 -17.60 3.20
N ASP A 529 -2.73 -17.82 3.06
CA ASP A 529 -3.75 -16.84 3.38
C ASP A 529 -3.70 -16.42 4.87
N PRO A 530 -3.99 -15.15 5.20
CA PRO A 530 -4.12 -14.66 6.58
C PRO A 530 -5.07 -15.51 7.42
N MET A 531 -6.20 -15.94 6.83
CA MET A 531 -7.22 -16.80 7.45
C MET A 531 -6.75 -18.26 7.64
N ALA A 532 -5.51 -18.58 7.24
CA ALA A 532 -4.86 -19.88 7.40
C ALA A 532 -3.51 -19.82 8.12
N GLY A 533 -3.24 -18.72 8.85
CA GLY A 533 -1.96 -18.51 9.53
C GLY A 533 -0.83 -18.19 8.55
N GLY A 534 -1.13 -17.40 7.52
CA GLY A 534 -0.15 -16.67 6.74
C GLY A 534 0.55 -15.59 7.56
N ASP A 535 1.72 -15.18 7.10
CA ASP A 535 2.53 -14.13 7.71
C ASP A 535 3.16 -13.27 6.61
N SER A 536 3.63 -12.07 6.95
CA SER A 536 4.24 -11.13 5.99
C SER A 536 5.74 -11.37 5.87
N ASP A 537 6.19 -11.97 4.76
CA ASP A 537 7.63 -12.02 4.40
C ASP A 537 8.03 -10.81 3.55
N SER A 538 7.79 -9.62 4.10
CA SER A 538 7.93 -8.33 3.42
C SER A 538 8.70 -7.36 4.29
N ARG A 539 9.56 -6.53 3.69
CA ARG A 539 10.20 -5.40 4.39
C ARG A 539 9.38 -4.12 4.38
N VAL A 540 8.37 -4.03 3.51
CA VAL A 540 7.75 -2.75 3.15
C VAL A 540 6.30 -2.63 3.61
N ASN A 541 5.71 -3.75 4.02
CA ASN A 541 4.31 -3.85 4.39
C ASN A 541 4.13 -4.89 5.50
N HIS A 542 3.65 -4.46 6.67
CA HIS A 542 3.57 -5.27 7.89
C HIS A 542 2.34 -6.19 7.96
N TYR A 543 1.66 -6.42 6.84
CA TYR A 543 0.43 -7.20 6.78
C TYR A 543 0.55 -8.29 5.70
N PRO A 544 0.07 -9.53 5.96
CA PRO A 544 0.11 -10.61 4.97
C PRO A 544 -0.87 -10.39 3.80
N LEU A 545 -0.57 -11.01 2.66
CA LEU A 545 -1.35 -10.96 1.43
C LEU A 545 -2.47 -12.02 1.45
N PHE A 546 -3.72 -11.64 1.15
CA PHE A 546 -4.81 -12.60 0.92
C PHE A 546 -4.65 -13.32 -0.43
N THR A 547 -5.07 -14.59 -0.51
CA THR A 547 -5.10 -15.28 -1.81
C THR A 547 -6.20 -14.70 -2.72
N GLY A 548 -6.06 -14.89 -4.05
CA GLY A 548 -7.09 -14.49 -5.02
C GLY A 548 -8.51 -14.95 -4.66
N TYR A 549 -8.64 -16.17 -4.14
CA TYR A 549 -9.92 -16.73 -3.69
C TYR A 549 -10.49 -15.96 -2.49
N THR A 550 -9.70 -15.74 -1.45
CA THR A 550 -10.17 -15.07 -0.23
C THR A 550 -10.52 -13.61 -0.51
N SER A 551 -9.71 -12.93 -1.32
CA SER A 551 -9.98 -11.55 -1.75
C SER A 551 -11.27 -11.46 -2.58
N LYS A 552 -11.53 -12.43 -3.45
CA LYS A 552 -12.81 -12.56 -4.17
C LYS A 552 -13.99 -12.72 -3.21
N VAL A 553 -13.93 -13.68 -2.27
CA VAL A 553 -15.02 -13.93 -1.31
C VAL A 553 -15.34 -12.67 -0.49
N MET A 554 -14.30 -11.94 -0.08
CA MET A 554 -14.45 -10.67 0.65
C MET A 554 -15.06 -9.57 -0.23
N GLN A 555 -14.62 -9.43 -1.48
CA GLN A 555 -15.17 -8.46 -2.43
C GLN A 555 -16.65 -8.76 -2.74
N ASP A 556 -17.01 -10.02 -2.95
CA ASP A 556 -18.40 -10.44 -3.19
C ASP A 556 -19.30 -10.12 -1.99
N TYR A 557 -18.83 -10.38 -0.76
CA TYR A 557 -19.55 -10.04 0.47
C TYR A 557 -19.80 -8.53 0.60
N LEU A 558 -18.74 -7.73 0.40
CA LEU A 558 -18.79 -6.27 0.53
C LEU A 558 -19.59 -5.60 -0.60
N THR A 559 -19.68 -6.23 -1.77
CA THR A 559 -20.52 -5.75 -2.89
C THR A 559 -22.02 -5.87 -2.58
N GLY A 560 -22.42 -6.72 -1.63
CA GLY A 560 -23.81 -6.88 -1.19
C GLY A 560 -24.34 -5.76 -0.28
N TYR A 561 -23.53 -4.76 0.04
CA TYR A 561 -23.91 -3.62 0.88
C TYR A 561 -24.38 -2.42 0.06
N ASP A 562 -25.22 -1.58 0.66
CA ASP A 562 -25.36 -0.20 0.21
C ASP A 562 -24.19 0.64 0.75
N PHE A 563 -23.81 1.67 0.00
CA PHE A 563 -22.77 2.62 0.38
C PHE A 563 -23.41 3.98 0.69
N LEU A 564 -22.78 4.76 1.57
CA LEU A 564 -23.20 6.13 1.86
C LEU A 564 -22.90 7.06 0.69
N ASP A 565 -23.93 7.76 0.22
CA ASP A 565 -23.83 8.85 -0.75
C ASP A 565 -24.80 9.95 -0.34
N MET A 566 -24.25 11.09 0.06
CA MET A 566 -25.04 12.22 0.56
C MET A 566 -25.76 13.01 -0.53
N ASP A 567 -25.36 12.86 -1.79
CA ASP A 567 -26.05 13.45 -2.95
C ASP A 567 -27.25 12.58 -3.37
N SER A 568 -27.24 11.28 -3.07
CA SER A 568 -28.42 10.41 -3.21
C SER A 568 -29.58 10.90 -2.32
N PRO A 569 -30.84 10.97 -2.81
CA PRO A 569 -31.99 11.40 -2.02
C PRO A 569 -32.20 10.62 -0.72
N SER A 570 -31.90 9.31 -0.72
CA SER A 570 -32.00 8.43 0.44
C SER A 570 -30.77 8.44 1.35
N GLY A 571 -29.64 9.02 0.90
CA GLY A 571 -28.34 8.89 1.57
C GLY A 571 -27.57 7.62 1.19
N TYR A 572 -28.13 6.78 0.31
CA TYR A 572 -27.58 5.48 -0.05
C TYR A 572 -27.58 5.22 -1.56
N VAL A 573 -26.55 4.51 -2.01
CA VAL A 573 -26.39 3.93 -3.36
C VAL A 573 -26.05 2.46 -3.23
N SER A 574 -26.42 1.65 -4.23
CA SER A 574 -26.12 0.22 -4.30
C SER A 574 -25.38 -0.10 -5.60
N TRP A 575 -24.58 -1.16 -5.62
CA TRP A 575 -23.85 -1.55 -6.83
C TRP A 575 -24.75 -2.33 -7.80
N ASP A 576 -24.95 -1.78 -9.00
CA ASP A 576 -25.55 -2.51 -10.10
C ASP A 576 -24.47 -3.33 -10.80
N ALA A 577 -24.53 -4.67 -10.65
CA ALA A 577 -23.54 -5.57 -11.22
C ALA A 577 -23.72 -5.83 -12.73
N GLU A 578 -24.87 -5.47 -13.33
CA GLU A 578 -25.11 -5.57 -14.77
C GLU A 578 -24.61 -4.31 -15.48
N GLN A 579 -24.93 -3.13 -14.93
CA GLN A 579 -24.41 -1.86 -15.42
C GLN A 579 -22.97 -1.57 -14.99
N GLN A 580 -22.47 -2.24 -13.94
CA GLN A 580 -21.15 -1.98 -13.33
C GLN A 580 -21.00 -0.52 -12.85
N THR A 581 -22.04 0.01 -12.22
CA THR A 581 -22.13 1.39 -11.71
C THR A 581 -22.85 1.44 -10.35
N LEU A 582 -22.67 2.53 -9.60
CA LEU A 582 -23.49 2.83 -8.43
C LEU A 582 -24.84 3.44 -8.83
N SER A 583 -25.92 2.91 -8.27
CA SER A 583 -27.30 3.34 -8.53
C SER A 583 -27.98 3.81 -7.23
N PRO A 584 -28.71 4.95 -7.22
CA PRO A 584 -29.41 5.44 -6.02
C PRO A 584 -30.47 4.48 -5.47
N VAL A 585 -30.46 4.24 -4.16
CA VAL A 585 -31.49 3.43 -3.49
C VAL A 585 -32.78 4.26 -3.36
N SER A 586 -33.79 3.92 -4.15
CA SER A 586 -35.04 4.69 -4.27
C SER A 586 -36.00 4.55 -3.09
N THR A 587 -35.97 3.41 -2.39
CA THR A 587 -36.83 3.13 -1.23
C THR A 587 -36.02 2.42 -0.14
N THR A 588 -35.96 2.99 1.06
CA THR A 588 -35.24 2.41 2.20
C THR A 588 -35.89 2.81 3.53
N THR A 589 -35.70 1.98 4.55
CA THR A 589 -36.03 2.28 5.96
C THR A 589 -34.81 2.81 6.74
N LYS A 590 -33.62 2.81 6.13
CA LYS A 590 -32.39 3.39 6.69
C LYS A 590 -32.57 4.91 6.85
N LEU A 591 -32.11 5.48 7.95
CA LEU A 591 -32.06 6.93 8.11
C LEU A 591 -30.95 7.50 7.23
N LYS A 592 -31.20 8.65 6.58
CA LYS A 592 -30.14 9.44 5.94
C LYS A 592 -29.35 10.21 7.03
N PRO A 593 -28.01 10.17 7.06
CA PRO A 593 -27.24 11.06 7.91
C PRO A 593 -27.56 12.53 7.63
N VAL A 594 -27.55 13.38 8.65
CA VAL A 594 -27.63 14.85 8.49
C VAL A 594 -26.22 15.44 8.41
N LEU A 595 -25.25 14.82 9.09
CA LEU A 595 -23.83 15.11 8.97
C LEU A 595 -23.07 13.79 8.79
N GLN A 596 -22.10 13.78 7.87
CA GLN A 596 -21.22 12.64 7.63
C GLN A 596 -19.78 13.02 8.05
N GLY A 597 -19.07 12.08 8.68
CA GLY A 597 -17.63 12.19 8.92
C GLY A 597 -17.21 13.32 9.88
N VAL A 598 -18.04 13.64 10.87
CA VAL A 598 -17.79 14.74 11.82
C VAL A 598 -17.27 14.24 13.18
N ASP A 599 -16.66 15.13 13.97
CA ASP A 599 -16.35 14.84 15.38
C ASP A 599 -17.64 14.49 16.15
N VAL A 600 -17.69 13.30 16.75
CA VAL A 600 -18.84 12.78 17.50
C VAL A 600 -18.56 12.59 18.98
N MET A 601 -19.59 12.78 19.78
CA MET A 601 -19.73 12.24 21.13
C MET A 601 -20.70 11.06 21.05
N THR A 602 -20.17 9.85 21.01
CA THR A 602 -20.94 8.61 21.03
C THR A 602 -21.33 8.29 22.47
N MET A 603 -22.64 8.29 22.72
CA MET A 603 -23.24 7.99 24.01
C MET A 603 -23.72 6.56 24.05
N VAL A 604 -23.18 5.74 24.95
CA VAL A 604 -23.63 4.36 25.16
C VAL A 604 -24.03 4.11 26.62
N GLY A 605 -24.85 3.08 26.83
CA GLY A 605 -25.14 2.56 28.16
C GLY A 605 -26.36 1.65 28.20
N TYR A 606 -26.75 1.26 29.42
CA TYR A 606 -27.89 0.37 29.67
C TYR A 606 -29.05 1.13 30.31
N TYR A 607 -30.27 0.74 29.96
CA TYR A 607 -31.49 1.21 30.61
C TYR A 607 -32.51 0.08 30.73
N ASP A 608 -33.23 0.06 31.83
CA ASP A 608 -34.30 -0.91 32.07
C ASP A 608 -35.68 -0.24 32.04
N PRO A 609 -36.50 -0.48 31.00
CA PRO A 609 -37.88 0.01 30.97
C PRO A 609 -38.76 -0.47 32.12
N GLN A 610 -38.38 -1.56 32.81
CA GLN A 610 -39.09 -2.07 33.99
C GLN A 610 -38.59 -1.46 35.31
N ASN A 611 -37.54 -0.62 35.28
CA ASN A 611 -36.92 0.03 36.45
C ASN A 611 -36.60 -0.93 37.63
N SER A 612 -36.18 -2.14 37.30
CA SER A 612 -35.80 -3.20 38.26
C SER A 612 -34.31 -3.52 38.25
N ASN A 613 -33.65 -3.34 37.10
CA ASN A 613 -32.20 -3.39 36.95
C ASN A 613 -31.60 -1.97 36.99
N THR A 614 -30.34 -1.87 37.45
CA THR A 614 -29.59 -0.61 37.42
C THR A 614 -29.43 -0.08 36.00
N SER A 615 -29.88 1.16 35.75
CA SER A 615 -29.65 1.87 34.49
C SER A 615 -28.40 2.75 34.60
N HIS A 616 -27.59 2.82 33.54
CA HIS A 616 -26.32 3.55 33.55
C HIS A 616 -25.98 4.19 32.20
N ILE A 617 -25.56 5.45 32.23
CA ILE A 617 -24.98 6.18 31.10
C ILE A 617 -23.45 6.15 31.30
N TYR A 618 -22.72 5.55 30.37
CA TYR A 618 -21.25 5.48 30.42
C TYR A 618 -20.61 6.84 30.06
N PRO A 619 -19.30 7.03 30.29
CA PRO A 619 -18.59 8.21 29.80
C PRO A 619 -18.78 8.40 28.29
N PRO A 620 -18.90 9.65 27.79
CA PRO A 620 -18.96 9.93 26.36
C PRO A 620 -17.68 9.46 25.65
N MET A 621 -17.84 8.76 24.53
CA MET A 621 -16.74 8.32 23.66
C MET A 621 -16.55 9.37 22.56
N TYR A 622 -15.35 9.93 22.44
CA TYR A 622 -15.07 11.04 21.53
C TYR A 622 -14.37 10.51 20.27
N GLY A 623 -15.08 10.50 19.14
CA GLY A 623 -14.57 10.03 17.84
C GLY A 623 -14.25 11.18 16.89
N SER A 624 -13.22 11.01 16.06
CA SER A 624 -12.77 11.96 15.02
C SER A 624 -13.60 11.93 13.72
N SER A 625 -14.43 10.90 13.54
CA SER A 625 -15.34 10.75 12.42
C SER A 625 -16.49 9.83 12.84
N GLY A 626 -17.72 10.25 12.53
CA GLY A 626 -18.93 9.48 12.74
C GLY A 626 -20.14 10.15 12.10
N GLN A 627 -21.23 9.39 12.00
CA GLN A 627 -22.45 9.84 11.33
C GLN A 627 -23.47 10.36 12.35
N VAL A 628 -24.09 11.51 12.07
CA VAL A 628 -25.10 12.14 12.95
C VAL A 628 -26.42 12.24 12.22
N TYR A 629 -27.52 11.92 12.91
CA TYR A 629 -28.85 11.71 12.33
C TYR A 629 -29.90 12.64 12.92
N ASP A 630 -30.98 12.88 12.17
CA ASP A 630 -32.24 13.36 12.74
C ASP A 630 -32.95 12.16 13.38
N LEU A 631 -32.66 11.93 14.66
CA LEU A 631 -33.12 10.75 15.40
C LEU A 631 -34.60 10.90 15.80
N PRO A 632 -35.39 9.80 15.77
CA PRO A 632 -36.83 9.87 15.96
C PRO A 632 -37.21 10.45 17.33
N SER A 633 -38.22 11.33 17.34
CA SER A 633 -38.86 11.80 18.57
C SER A 633 -39.70 10.69 19.23
N PRO A 634 -39.77 10.64 20.58
CA PRO A 634 -40.51 9.59 21.28
C PRO A 634 -42.03 9.67 21.05
N LYS A 635 -42.66 8.49 21.05
CA LYS A 635 -44.11 8.28 21.04
C LYS A 635 -44.58 7.79 22.42
N ILE A 636 -45.89 7.78 22.66
CA ILE A 636 -46.45 7.23 23.90
C ILE A 636 -46.01 5.77 24.13
N GLY A 637 -45.74 5.44 25.40
CA GLY A 637 -45.26 4.11 25.80
C GLY A 637 -43.79 3.83 25.50
N GLN A 638 -43.07 4.72 24.82
CA GLN A 638 -41.63 4.60 24.61
C GLN A 638 -40.83 5.24 25.74
N CYS A 639 -39.62 4.73 25.97
CA CYS A 639 -38.60 5.44 26.75
C CYS A 639 -37.93 6.51 25.87
N TRP A 640 -37.20 7.44 26.47
CA TRP A 640 -36.44 8.46 25.73
C TRP A 640 -35.16 8.90 26.42
N ALA A 641 -34.20 9.36 25.62
CA ALA A 641 -33.08 10.15 26.09
C ALA A 641 -33.38 11.65 25.91
N SER A 642 -33.31 12.43 26.99
CA SER A 642 -33.26 13.90 26.93
C SER A 642 -31.81 14.35 26.96
N VAL A 643 -31.36 15.03 25.89
CA VAL A 643 -30.04 15.64 25.76
C VAL A 643 -30.17 17.16 25.85
N THR A 644 -29.35 17.80 26.69
CA THR A 644 -29.29 19.26 26.82
C THR A 644 -27.99 19.78 26.20
N TYR A 645 -28.07 20.87 25.42
CA TYR A 645 -26.94 21.52 24.74
C TYR A 645 -26.58 22.86 25.40
N ILE A 646 -25.38 23.39 25.10
CA ILE A 646 -24.86 24.62 25.73
C ILE A 646 -25.68 25.88 25.42
N ASP A 647 -26.43 25.88 24.32
CA ASP A 647 -27.35 26.95 23.91
C ASP A 647 -28.71 26.91 24.64
N GLY A 648 -28.91 25.90 25.51
CA GLY A 648 -30.16 25.65 26.23
C GLY A 648 -31.18 24.83 25.43
N LYS A 649 -30.87 24.37 24.21
CA LYS A 649 -31.73 23.45 23.47
C LYS A 649 -31.80 22.10 24.19
N GLU A 650 -33.01 21.53 24.24
CA GLU A 650 -33.23 20.13 24.61
C GLU A 650 -33.61 19.33 23.34
N GLN A 651 -33.10 18.11 23.21
CA GLN A 651 -33.53 17.13 22.22
C GLN A 651 -33.99 15.86 22.92
N LYS A 652 -35.17 15.36 22.57
CA LYS A 652 -35.72 14.08 23.04
C LYS A 652 -35.60 13.03 21.95
N ILE A 653 -34.92 11.93 22.24
CA ILE A 653 -34.61 10.84 21.31
C ILE A 653 -35.33 9.58 21.76
N ALA A 654 -36.10 8.95 20.87
CA ALA A 654 -36.86 7.74 21.16
C ALA A 654 -35.95 6.53 21.45
N LEU A 655 -36.32 5.77 22.48
CA LEU A 655 -35.75 4.48 22.86
C LEU A 655 -36.88 3.45 22.98
N HIS A 656 -36.56 2.17 22.92
CA HIS A 656 -37.57 1.11 23.06
C HIS A 656 -38.22 1.10 24.46
N GLY A 657 -39.56 1.02 24.49
CA GLY A 657 -40.37 1.14 25.73
C GLY A 657 -40.49 -0.13 26.57
N THR A 658 -40.00 -1.27 26.06
CA THR A 658 -40.00 -2.56 26.76
C THR A 658 -38.63 -3.23 26.60
N ARG A 659 -38.29 -4.20 27.45
CA ARG A 659 -37.08 -5.00 27.24
C ARG A 659 -37.19 -5.79 25.93
N TYR A 660 -36.11 -5.85 25.16
CA TYR A 660 -36.03 -6.73 23.98
C TYR A 660 -35.92 -8.21 24.36
N ASP A 661 -35.32 -8.51 25.52
CA ASP A 661 -35.19 -9.85 26.07
C ASP A 661 -35.31 -9.84 27.61
N GLY A 662 -34.70 -10.81 28.31
CA GLY A 662 -34.73 -10.85 29.78
C GLY A 662 -33.89 -9.78 30.48
N THR A 663 -33.03 -9.06 29.75
CA THR A 663 -32.04 -8.11 30.28
C THR A 663 -32.40 -6.64 30.01
N SER A 664 -31.65 -5.71 30.60
CA SER A 664 -31.75 -4.28 30.27
C SER A 664 -31.45 -4.05 28.80
N ASN A 665 -32.12 -3.08 28.19
CA ASN A 665 -31.78 -2.63 26.84
C ASN A 665 -30.46 -1.84 26.88
N LYS A 666 -29.74 -1.78 25.75
CA LYS A 666 -28.67 -0.81 25.54
C LYS A 666 -29.13 0.33 24.62
N PHE A 667 -28.56 1.51 24.82
CA PHE A 667 -28.68 2.65 23.91
C PHE A 667 -27.31 3.00 23.34
N HIS A 668 -27.32 3.61 22.17
CA HIS A 668 -26.12 4.01 21.42
C HIS A 668 -26.50 5.15 20.47
N ILE A 669 -25.97 6.36 20.70
CA ILE A 669 -26.38 7.60 20.04
C ILE A 669 -25.14 8.45 19.70
N ASN A 670 -24.98 8.84 18.45
CA ASN A 670 -23.99 9.84 18.05
C ASN A 670 -24.57 11.27 18.19
N LEU A 671 -23.88 12.11 18.95
CA LEU A 671 -24.14 13.54 19.05
C LEU A 671 -23.00 14.30 18.37
N ALA A 672 -23.28 15.32 17.56
CA ALA A 672 -22.23 16.16 16.99
C ALA A 672 -21.47 16.90 18.10
N ARG A 673 -20.14 16.67 18.23
CA ARG A 673 -19.32 17.31 19.27
C ARG A 673 -19.36 18.84 19.17
N ALA A 674 -19.41 19.36 17.94
CA ALA A 674 -19.52 20.79 17.65
C ALA A 674 -20.79 21.45 18.24
N ALA A 675 -21.87 20.69 18.46
CA ALA A 675 -23.10 21.19 19.11
C ALA A 675 -22.94 21.36 20.63
N LYS A 676 -21.84 20.87 21.22
CA LYS A 676 -21.50 20.96 22.65
C LYS A 676 -22.63 20.45 23.59
N PRO A 677 -23.00 19.16 23.51
CA PRO A 677 -23.82 18.52 24.54
C PRO A 677 -23.29 18.80 25.96
N GLN A 678 -24.20 18.99 26.92
CA GLN A 678 -23.87 19.28 28.33
C GLN A 678 -24.33 18.18 29.28
N SER A 679 -25.44 17.51 28.99
CA SER A 679 -25.93 16.40 29.79
C SER A 679 -26.88 15.51 28.99
N MET A 680 -27.06 14.29 29.49
CA MET A 680 -28.03 13.32 29.01
C MET A 680 -28.75 12.67 30.18
N SER A 681 -30.02 12.36 29.99
CA SER A 681 -30.86 11.64 30.96
C SER A 681 -31.76 10.64 30.25
N ILE A 682 -31.93 9.46 30.83
CA ILE A 682 -32.85 8.43 30.33
C ILE A 682 -34.13 8.46 31.15
N HIS A 683 -35.28 8.45 30.49
CA HIS A 683 -36.60 8.41 31.10
C HIS A 683 -37.45 7.31 30.46
N CYS A 684 -38.39 6.77 31.23
CA CYS A 684 -39.42 5.86 30.76
C CYS A 684 -40.79 6.27 31.37
N PRO A 685 -41.92 5.83 30.79
CA PRO A 685 -43.26 6.05 31.35
C PRO A 685 -43.37 5.58 32.81
N GLU A 686 -44.15 6.27 33.65
CA GLU A 686 -44.45 5.82 35.02
C GLU A 686 -45.45 4.65 35.06
N ARG A 687 -46.36 4.59 34.07
CA ARG A 687 -47.40 3.56 33.96
C ARG A 687 -47.51 3.02 32.53
N ALA A 688 -48.02 1.80 32.37
CA ALA A 688 -48.21 1.24 31.03
C ALA A 688 -49.37 1.92 30.31
N LEU A 689 -49.26 2.07 28.99
CA LEU A 689 -50.36 2.55 28.15
C LEU A 689 -51.59 1.64 28.27
N GLN A 690 -51.37 0.33 28.39
CA GLN A 690 -52.43 -0.66 28.55
C GLN A 690 -53.27 -0.39 29.80
N ASP A 691 -52.65 -0.01 30.92
CA ASP A 691 -53.35 0.22 32.19
C ASP A 691 -54.29 1.43 32.07
N MET A 692 -53.85 2.50 31.40
CA MET A 692 -54.69 3.67 31.12
C MET A 692 -55.90 3.34 30.22
N VAL A 693 -55.71 2.48 29.22
CA VAL A 693 -56.80 2.04 28.34
C VAL A 693 -57.75 1.09 29.08
N ILE A 694 -57.24 0.25 29.99
CA ILE A 694 -58.05 -0.56 30.89
C ILE A 694 -58.89 0.32 31.82
N GLU A 695 -58.31 1.33 32.47
CA GLU A 695 -59.04 2.33 33.28
C GLU A 695 -60.20 2.96 32.49
N GLN A 696 -59.93 3.42 31.26
CA GLN A 696 -60.95 4.04 30.41
C GLN A 696 -62.04 3.05 29.95
N LEU A 697 -61.68 1.80 29.66
CA LEU A 697 -62.64 0.74 29.34
C LEU A 697 -63.52 0.41 30.54
N LEU A 698 -62.95 0.34 31.74
CA LEU A 698 -63.67 0.11 33.00
C LEU A 698 -64.69 1.23 33.29
N GLU A 699 -64.31 2.49 33.09
CA GLU A 699 -65.24 3.63 33.13
C GLU A 699 -66.35 3.51 32.07
N ASN A 700 -65.99 3.19 30.82
CA ASN A 700 -66.95 3.04 29.71
C ASN A 700 -67.96 1.91 29.93
N PHE A 701 -67.55 0.82 30.58
CA PHE A 701 -68.43 -0.30 30.95
C PHE A 701 -69.11 -0.12 32.31
N ASN A 702 -68.78 0.96 33.05
CA ASN A 702 -69.26 1.24 34.40
C ASN A 702 -69.00 0.07 35.37
N GLN A 703 -67.74 -0.37 35.45
CA GLN A 703 -67.29 -1.45 36.34
C GLN A 703 -65.95 -1.10 37.01
N ASP A 704 -65.73 -1.59 38.24
CA ASP A 704 -64.49 -1.34 38.99
C ASP A 704 -63.31 -2.22 38.54
N ARG A 705 -63.59 -3.35 37.88
CA ARG A 705 -62.61 -4.29 37.31
C ARG A 705 -63.26 -5.23 36.30
N PHE A 706 -62.43 -5.92 35.51
CA PHE A 706 -62.85 -7.11 34.79
C PHE A 706 -62.88 -8.33 35.74
N PHE A 707 -63.77 -9.27 35.45
CA PHE A 707 -63.90 -10.53 36.18
C PHE A 707 -63.14 -11.67 35.48
N ASP A 708 -62.63 -12.62 36.27
CA ASP A 708 -61.96 -13.82 35.76
C ASP A 708 -62.92 -15.01 35.60
N TRP A 709 -62.55 -15.93 34.71
CA TRP A 709 -63.35 -17.14 34.49
C TRP A 709 -63.43 -18.01 35.73
N GLY A 710 -64.65 -18.32 36.16
CA GLY A 710 -64.91 -19.22 37.29
C GLY A 710 -65.15 -18.51 38.63
N GLU A 711 -65.05 -17.19 38.67
CA GLU A 711 -65.48 -16.40 39.83
C GLU A 711 -66.94 -16.65 40.22
N ASN A 712 -67.27 -16.44 41.50
CA ASN A 712 -68.63 -16.54 42.05
C ASN A 712 -69.39 -17.83 41.66
N ASP A 713 -68.69 -18.99 41.64
CA ASP A 713 -69.23 -20.29 41.21
C ASP A 713 -69.86 -20.31 39.81
N ARG A 714 -69.33 -19.47 38.91
CA ARG A 714 -69.85 -19.21 37.54
C ARG A 714 -71.25 -18.58 37.52
N GLN A 715 -71.53 -17.74 38.52
CA GLN A 715 -72.63 -16.77 38.50
C GLN A 715 -72.09 -15.36 38.29
N GLY A 716 -72.88 -14.46 37.72
CA GLY A 716 -72.51 -13.06 37.52
C GLY A 716 -73.72 -12.18 37.21
N THR A 717 -73.51 -10.88 37.07
CA THR A 717 -74.56 -9.94 36.64
C THR A 717 -74.58 -9.86 35.12
N VAL A 718 -75.76 -9.91 34.51
CA VAL A 718 -75.88 -9.71 33.06
C VAL A 718 -75.39 -8.30 32.72
N GLY A 719 -74.43 -8.20 31.82
CA GLY A 719 -73.71 -6.97 31.50
C GLY A 719 -72.26 -6.95 31.99
N ASP A 720 -71.87 -7.81 32.94
CA ASP A 720 -70.50 -7.82 33.48
C ASP A 720 -69.46 -8.16 32.40
N ILE A 721 -68.34 -7.42 32.35
CA ILE A 721 -67.21 -7.73 31.46
C ILE A 721 -66.19 -8.62 32.18
N PHE A 722 -65.79 -9.68 31.48
CA PHE A 722 -64.77 -10.62 31.90
C PHE A 722 -63.55 -10.56 30.99
N SER A 723 -62.36 -10.76 31.57
CA SER A 723 -61.09 -10.90 30.86
C SER A 723 -60.73 -12.36 30.66
N TYR A 724 -60.14 -12.69 29.51
CA TYR A 724 -59.61 -14.01 29.25
C TYR A 724 -58.29 -13.97 28.49
N HIS A 725 -57.27 -14.63 29.04
CA HIS A 725 -55.93 -14.67 28.45
C HIS A 725 -55.79 -15.89 27.54
N ARG A 726 -55.60 -15.66 26.23
CA ARG A 726 -55.46 -16.71 25.21
C ARG A 726 -54.45 -16.27 24.15
N ASN A 727 -53.51 -17.16 23.80
CA ASN A 727 -52.52 -16.92 22.74
C ASN A 727 -51.71 -15.61 22.90
N GLY A 728 -51.40 -15.20 24.14
CA GLY A 728 -50.67 -13.96 24.43
C GLY A 728 -51.50 -12.66 24.34
N ARG A 729 -52.79 -12.75 24.02
CA ARG A 729 -53.72 -11.61 23.97
C ARG A 729 -54.73 -11.69 25.12
N ILE A 730 -55.35 -10.56 25.44
CA ILE A 730 -56.43 -10.46 26.42
C ILE A 730 -57.74 -10.20 25.66
N GLU A 731 -58.61 -11.19 25.66
CA GLU A 731 -59.97 -11.14 25.12
C GLU A 731 -60.92 -10.57 26.18
N LEU A 732 -61.80 -9.63 25.80
CA LEU A 732 -62.88 -9.13 26.66
C LEU A 732 -64.24 -9.71 26.24
N PHE A 733 -65.02 -10.19 27.20
CA PHE A 733 -66.33 -10.79 26.98
C PHE A 733 -67.39 -10.20 27.92
N ARG A 734 -68.54 -9.80 27.36
CA ARG A 734 -69.71 -9.38 28.15
C ARG A 734 -70.57 -10.60 28.47
N LEU A 735 -70.98 -10.71 29.73
CA LEU A 735 -71.86 -11.76 30.23
C LEU A 735 -73.33 -11.50 29.85
N GLU A 736 -73.96 -12.44 29.14
CA GLU A 736 -75.36 -12.33 28.67
C GLU A 736 -76.36 -13.12 29.54
N ARG A 737 -75.88 -13.92 30.50
CA ARG A 737 -76.71 -14.72 31.43
C ARG A 737 -76.16 -14.72 32.84
N SER A 738 -77.04 -14.74 33.84
CA SER A 738 -76.61 -14.76 35.25
C SER A 738 -75.83 -16.01 35.67
N SER A 739 -75.87 -17.08 34.87
CA SER A 739 -75.04 -18.28 35.02
C SER A 739 -74.37 -18.61 33.69
N TYR A 740 -73.08 -18.96 33.76
CA TYR A 740 -72.25 -19.18 32.57
C TYR A 740 -71.42 -20.46 32.64
N TRP A 741 -70.79 -20.79 31.51
CA TRP A 741 -69.92 -21.95 31.37
C TRP A 741 -68.66 -21.55 30.61
N TYR A 742 -68.28 -22.23 29.52
CA TYR A 742 -67.07 -21.91 28.75
C TYR A 742 -67.20 -20.60 27.95
N PHE A 743 -66.09 -19.86 27.87
CA PHE A 743 -65.90 -18.87 26.82
C PHE A 743 -65.96 -19.52 25.43
N PRO A 744 -66.39 -18.78 24.40
CA PRO A 744 -66.38 -19.24 23.01
C PRO A 744 -64.96 -19.39 22.44
N ASP A 745 -64.89 -19.86 21.20
CA ASP A 745 -63.67 -19.86 20.38
C ASP A 745 -63.17 -18.43 20.12
N VAL A 746 -61.92 -18.30 19.66
CA VAL A 746 -61.19 -17.02 19.47
C VAL A 746 -62.03 -15.98 18.74
N GLY A 747 -62.29 -14.85 19.39
CA GLY A 747 -63.11 -13.74 18.84
C GLY A 747 -64.59 -14.04 18.56
N GLY A 748 -65.09 -15.21 18.97
CA GLY A 748 -66.49 -15.64 18.77
C GLY A 748 -67.43 -15.22 19.90
N SER A 749 -68.74 -15.34 19.70
CA SER A 749 -69.76 -15.16 20.74
C SER A 749 -70.59 -16.43 20.89
N ASN A 750 -71.20 -16.68 22.06
CA ASN A 750 -72.09 -17.81 22.29
C ASN A 750 -73.35 -17.39 23.09
N LYS A 751 -74.16 -18.35 23.53
CA LYS A 751 -75.42 -18.10 24.26
C LYS A 751 -75.27 -17.46 25.64
N ASP A 752 -74.06 -17.47 26.21
CA ASP A 752 -73.74 -16.99 27.55
C ASP A 752 -72.79 -15.76 27.49
N TRP A 753 -72.04 -15.58 26.40
CA TRP A 753 -71.00 -14.56 26.24
C TRP A 753 -71.05 -13.83 24.89
N THR A 754 -70.95 -12.50 24.91
CA THR A 754 -70.69 -11.66 23.72
C THR A 754 -69.24 -11.20 23.72
N PHE A 755 -68.50 -11.41 22.63
CA PHE A 755 -67.14 -10.87 22.46
C PHE A 755 -67.18 -9.35 22.30
N VAL A 756 -66.33 -8.65 23.04
CA VAL A 756 -66.25 -7.19 23.07
C VAL A 756 -65.07 -6.70 22.23
N GLY A 757 -63.92 -7.35 22.34
CA GLY A 757 -62.70 -6.96 21.63
C GLY A 757 -61.45 -7.53 22.29
N TYR A 758 -60.29 -7.09 21.80
CA TYR A 758 -58.98 -7.39 22.40
C TYR A 758 -58.40 -6.11 23.00
N ILE A 759 -57.72 -6.20 24.15
CA ILE A 759 -57.14 -5.02 24.82
C ILE A 759 -56.08 -4.33 23.96
N ASP A 760 -55.25 -5.08 23.24
CA ASP A 760 -54.24 -4.53 22.32
C ASP A 760 -54.88 -3.74 21.17
N ALA A 761 -55.99 -4.21 20.60
CA ALA A 761 -56.74 -3.49 19.58
C ALA A 761 -57.36 -2.18 20.12
N PHE A 762 -57.87 -2.17 21.36
CA PHE A 762 -58.32 -0.92 22.00
C PHE A 762 -57.18 0.06 22.27
N VAL A 763 -55.96 -0.45 22.56
CA VAL A 763 -54.76 0.39 22.69
C VAL A 763 -54.34 0.98 21.33
N GLU A 764 -54.36 0.20 20.26
CA GLU A 764 -54.08 0.68 18.89
C GLU A 764 -55.10 1.74 18.43
N GLU A 765 -56.40 1.51 18.71
CA GLU A 765 -57.50 2.45 18.45
C GLU A 765 -57.29 3.76 19.21
N TYR A 766 -57.03 3.68 20.53
CA TYR A 766 -56.75 4.85 21.36
C TYR A 766 -55.57 5.69 20.83
N VAL A 767 -54.46 5.06 20.46
CA VAL A 767 -53.30 5.77 19.90
C VAL A 767 -53.60 6.40 18.55
N SER A 768 -54.34 5.70 17.68
CA SER A 768 -54.74 6.18 16.35
C SER A 768 -55.65 7.42 16.43
N GLU A 769 -56.66 7.37 17.30
CA GLU A 769 -57.67 8.42 17.44
C GLU A 769 -57.18 9.61 18.27
N GLN A 770 -56.68 9.35 19.48
CA GLN A 770 -56.37 10.40 20.45
C GLN A 770 -54.99 11.04 20.23
N LYS A 771 -54.07 10.33 19.55
CA LYS A 771 -52.69 10.76 19.26
C LYS A 771 -52.00 11.38 20.48
N PRO A 772 -51.98 10.67 21.62
CA PRO A 772 -51.54 11.21 22.90
C PRO A 772 -50.05 11.58 22.91
N GLY A 773 -49.69 12.55 23.75
CA GLY A 773 -48.30 12.94 23.98
C GLY A 773 -47.46 11.82 24.61
N HIS A 774 -46.15 11.82 24.34
CA HIS A 774 -45.23 10.79 24.87
C HIS A 774 -45.12 10.82 26.42
N ASP A 775 -45.36 11.97 27.02
CA ASP A 775 -45.28 12.29 28.45
C ASP A 775 -46.60 12.09 29.21
N MET A 776 -47.68 11.71 28.53
CA MET A 776 -49.02 11.53 29.12
C MET A 776 -49.09 10.43 30.20
N LEU A 777 -48.11 9.51 30.21
CA LEU A 777 -48.03 8.38 31.15
C LEU A 777 -47.13 8.64 32.36
N GLY A 778 -46.77 9.90 32.64
CA GLY A 778 -45.75 10.25 33.62
C GLY A 778 -44.32 9.94 33.14
N GLN A 779 -43.31 10.23 33.97
CA GLN A 779 -41.91 9.99 33.63
C GLN A 779 -41.04 9.58 34.84
N VAL A 780 -40.51 8.36 34.81
CA VAL A 780 -39.43 7.92 35.71
C VAL A 780 -38.09 8.20 35.04
N LYS A 781 -37.28 9.06 35.66
CA LYS A 781 -35.88 9.27 35.27
C LYS A 781 -35.02 8.12 35.79
N LEU A 782 -34.54 7.26 34.90
CA LEU A 782 -33.75 6.07 35.22
C LEU A 782 -32.27 6.38 35.45
N ALA A 783 -31.70 7.28 34.65
CA ALA A 783 -30.28 7.61 34.71
C ALA A 783 -30.02 9.06 34.27
N THR A 784 -28.93 9.65 34.75
CA THR A 784 -28.46 10.99 34.37
C THR A 784 -26.94 11.01 34.32
N ARG A 785 -26.35 11.70 33.35
CA ARG A 785 -24.93 12.06 33.32
C ARG A 785 -24.79 13.49 32.83
N THR A 786 -24.09 14.32 33.60
CA THR A 786 -23.56 15.61 33.13
C THR A 786 -22.20 15.37 32.50
N PHE A 787 -21.91 16.02 31.39
CA PHE A 787 -20.64 15.90 30.70
C PHE A 787 -19.67 16.95 31.22
N THR A 788 -18.47 16.52 31.60
CA THR A 788 -17.35 17.42 31.83
C THR A 788 -16.85 17.94 30.48
N ALA A 789 -16.44 19.22 30.45
CA ALA A 789 -15.86 19.81 29.24
C ALA A 789 -14.53 19.12 28.90
N ASN A 790 -14.52 18.31 27.84
CA ASN A 790 -13.30 17.73 27.29
C ASN A 790 -12.78 18.59 26.12
N ASN A 791 -11.53 19.05 26.24
CA ASN A 791 -10.84 19.84 25.21
C ASN A 791 -9.85 19.03 24.38
N GLU A 792 -9.59 17.76 24.74
CA GLU A 792 -8.74 16.85 23.98
C GLU A 792 -9.50 16.36 22.74
N TYR A 793 -8.84 16.33 21.59
CA TYR A 793 -9.41 15.78 20.36
C TYR A 793 -8.64 14.51 19.99
N PRO A 794 -9.33 13.44 19.55
CA PRO A 794 -8.65 12.32 18.92
C PRO A 794 -7.89 12.81 17.68
N ALA A 795 -6.84 12.10 17.28
CA ALA A 795 -6.18 12.39 16.01
C ALA A 795 -7.20 12.28 14.87
N ARG A 796 -7.06 13.15 13.86
CA ARG A 796 -8.02 13.24 12.75
C ARG A 796 -8.14 11.90 12.04
N ALA A 797 -9.34 11.58 11.57
CA ALA A 797 -9.55 10.44 10.69
C ALA A 797 -8.72 10.61 9.40
N VAL A 798 -8.19 9.50 8.89
CA VAL A 798 -7.39 9.47 7.67
C VAL A 798 -8.05 8.53 6.66
N THR A 799 -8.26 9.05 5.45
CA THR A 799 -8.81 8.29 4.31
C THR A 799 -7.69 7.90 3.36
N PHE A 800 -7.60 6.60 3.05
CA PHE A 800 -6.69 6.01 2.07
C PHE A 800 -7.44 5.64 0.81
N GLY A 801 -6.75 5.66 -0.34
CA GLY A 801 -7.34 5.40 -1.66
C GLY A 801 -7.72 6.69 -2.40
N LYS A 802 -8.06 6.57 -3.69
CA LYS A 802 -8.31 7.72 -4.60
C LYS A 802 -7.24 8.84 -4.54
N GLY A 803 -5.98 8.48 -4.26
CA GLY A 803 -4.86 9.42 -4.13
C GLY A 803 -4.72 10.13 -2.77
N GLN A 804 -5.51 9.73 -1.76
CA GLN A 804 -5.50 10.31 -0.41
C GLN A 804 -4.72 9.44 0.59
N GLY A 805 -4.21 10.06 1.66
CA GLY A 805 -3.71 9.41 2.88
C GLY A 805 -2.25 8.95 2.82
N TYR A 806 -1.73 8.64 1.64
CA TYR A 806 -0.33 8.26 1.42
C TYR A 806 0.65 9.42 1.71
N ASP A 807 0.22 10.65 1.43
CA ASP A 807 0.94 11.90 1.70
C ASP A 807 1.25 12.07 3.20
N ILE A 808 0.37 11.60 4.09
CA ILE A 808 0.56 11.64 5.54
C ILE A 808 1.64 10.65 5.99
N GLY A 809 1.75 9.48 5.34
CA GLY A 809 2.84 8.53 5.59
C GLY A 809 4.21 9.12 5.20
N VAL A 810 4.26 9.80 4.04
CA VAL A 810 5.43 10.57 3.60
C VAL A 810 5.75 11.69 4.60
N GLU A 811 4.76 12.47 5.02
CA GLU A 811 4.93 13.59 5.96
C GLU A 811 5.37 13.14 7.37
N ASN A 812 5.13 11.89 7.76
CA ASN A 812 5.61 11.31 9.01
C ASN A 812 7.01 10.66 8.93
N SER A 813 7.61 10.51 7.74
CA SER A 813 8.97 9.96 7.60
C SER A 813 10.02 10.90 8.25
N PRO A 814 11.08 10.43 8.92
CA PRO A 814 12.11 11.30 9.47
C PRO A 814 12.84 12.09 8.37
N THR A 815 13.24 13.31 8.68
CA THR A 815 14.26 14.09 7.97
C THR A 815 15.67 13.63 8.39
N PHE A 816 16.72 13.97 7.63
CA PHE A 816 18.07 13.42 7.87
C PHE A 816 18.65 13.79 9.24
N ASP A 817 18.27 14.93 9.80
CA ASP A 817 18.65 15.38 11.15
C ASP A 817 18.01 14.56 12.27
N LEU A 818 16.92 13.83 11.99
CA LEU A 818 16.28 12.91 12.91
C LEU A 818 16.84 11.48 12.85
N VAL A 819 17.78 11.20 11.94
CA VAL A 819 18.39 9.87 11.75
C VAL A 819 19.80 9.83 12.35
N PRO A 820 20.02 9.18 13.50
CA PRO A 820 21.32 9.12 14.17
C PRO A 820 22.43 8.53 13.29
N GLU A 821 22.10 7.56 12.43
CA GLU A 821 23.03 6.91 11.52
C GLU A 821 23.61 7.84 10.44
N LEU A 822 22.94 8.95 10.15
CA LEU A 822 23.46 9.99 9.26
C LEU A 822 24.26 11.03 10.03
N ARG A 823 23.77 11.46 11.21
CA ARG A 823 24.47 12.42 12.08
C ARG A 823 25.81 11.92 12.62
N ASN A 824 25.91 10.62 12.88
CA ASN A 824 27.07 10.00 13.55
C ASN A 824 28.02 9.29 12.57
N SER A 825 27.87 9.53 11.27
CA SER A 825 28.74 9.06 10.19
C SER A 825 29.30 10.27 9.45
N ASP A 826 30.51 10.15 8.90
CA ASP A 826 31.07 11.17 8.01
C ASP A 826 31.27 10.55 6.63
N PHE A 827 31.01 11.34 5.60
CA PHE A 827 31.03 10.89 4.22
C PHE A 827 32.06 11.71 3.44
N ALA A 828 32.98 11.03 2.77
CA ALA A 828 34.03 11.63 1.95
C ALA A 828 33.56 12.02 0.53
N SER A 829 32.31 11.68 0.19
CA SER A 829 31.66 12.01 -1.08
C SER A 829 30.13 11.91 -0.95
N ILE A 830 29.42 12.58 -1.88
CA ILE A 830 27.95 12.50 -1.95
C ILE A 830 27.49 11.10 -2.39
N ASP A 831 28.26 10.42 -3.25
CA ASP A 831 28.04 9.03 -3.66
C ASP A 831 28.09 8.04 -2.47
N GLU A 832 28.99 8.25 -1.50
CA GLU A 832 29.01 7.49 -0.25
C GLU A 832 27.77 7.75 0.63
N PHE A 833 27.35 9.02 0.72
CA PHE A 833 26.14 9.43 1.43
C PHE A 833 24.86 8.85 0.78
N GLU A 834 24.70 8.94 -0.53
CA GLU A 834 23.56 8.36 -1.26
C GLU A 834 23.51 6.83 -1.11
N ARG A 835 24.66 6.13 -1.15
CA ARG A 835 24.73 4.70 -0.78
C ARG A 835 24.26 4.45 0.65
N ARG A 836 24.62 5.32 1.61
CA ARG A 836 24.15 5.17 3.00
C ARG A 836 22.64 5.39 3.10
N LEU A 837 22.09 6.43 2.47
CA LEU A 837 20.63 6.66 2.40
C LEU A 837 19.90 5.42 1.89
N LEU A 838 20.38 4.83 0.79
CA LEU A 838 19.80 3.63 0.17
C LEU A 838 19.98 2.36 1.02
N SER A 839 20.83 2.36 2.05
CA SER A 839 20.98 1.28 3.03
C SER A 839 20.09 1.42 4.26
N LEU A 840 19.64 2.64 4.58
CA LEU A 840 18.81 2.92 5.74
C LEU A 840 17.37 2.54 5.43
N GLU A 841 16.80 1.63 6.22
CA GLU A 841 15.46 1.10 6.02
C GLU A 841 14.45 2.21 5.72
N VAL A 842 14.40 3.24 6.56
CA VAL A 842 13.43 4.32 6.46
C VAL A 842 13.40 5.06 5.11
N TYR A 843 14.50 5.13 4.37
CA TYR A 843 14.55 5.72 3.01
C TYR A 843 14.59 4.65 1.92
N GLN A 844 15.14 3.48 2.21
CA GLN A 844 15.18 2.32 1.31
C GLN A 844 13.79 1.81 0.92
N LEU A 845 12.80 1.93 1.82
CA LEU A 845 11.39 1.63 1.53
C LEU A 845 10.77 2.53 0.45
N PHE A 846 11.34 3.73 0.28
CA PHE A 846 10.89 4.80 -0.62
C PHE A 846 11.76 4.96 -1.88
N ALA A 847 12.93 4.32 -1.90
CA ALA A 847 13.82 4.25 -3.04
C ALA A 847 13.30 3.24 -4.07
N GLY A 848 12.64 3.74 -5.12
CA GLY A 848 12.16 2.93 -6.24
C GLY A 848 13.30 2.13 -6.86
N ASN A 849 13.20 0.79 -6.84
CA ASN A 849 14.26 -0.13 -7.27
C ASN A 849 15.64 0.12 -6.60
N TYR A 850 15.67 0.60 -5.36
CA TYR A 850 16.89 0.98 -4.61
C TYR A 850 17.71 2.09 -5.29
N ARG A 851 17.03 3.08 -5.88
CA ARG A 851 17.66 4.26 -6.50
C ARG A 851 17.02 5.55 -6.01
N ILE A 852 17.82 6.61 -6.04
CA ILE A 852 17.39 8.00 -5.88
C ILE A 852 17.10 8.55 -7.28
N ASN A 853 15.96 9.19 -7.48
CA ASN A 853 15.59 9.74 -8.78
C ASN A 853 16.18 11.14 -8.95
N ASP A 854 16.97 11.38 -10.00
CA ASP A 854 17.36 12.76 -10.32
C ASP A 854 16.13 13.54 -10.85
N GLY A 855 15.88 14.71 -10.27
CA GLY A 855 14.74 15.57 -10.58
C GLY A 855 14.63 15.97 -12.07
N ILE A 856 15.73 15.97 -12.81
CA ILE A 856 15.77 16.34 -14.24
C ILE A 856 15.29 15.18 -15.14
N HIS A 857 15.41 13.93 -14.69
CA HIS A 857 15.23 12.73 -15.52
C HIS A 857 14.07 11.81 -15.08
N ALA A 858 13.28 12.23 -14.08
CA ALA A 858 12.15 11.55 -13.43
C ALA A 858 11.54 10.34 -14.19
N LYS A 859 11.98 9.11 -13.86
CA LYS A 859 11.49 7.87 -14.49
C LYS A 859 10.43 7.11 -13.69
N ALA A 860 10.40 7.25 -12.36
CA ALA A 860 9.46 6.55 -11.49
C ALA A 860 8.64 7.54 -10.65
N ARG A 861 7.32 7.60 -10.87
CA ARG A 861 6.40 8.50 -10.16
C ARG A 861 5.37 7.69 -9.38
N PHE A 862 5.59 7.57 -8.08
CA PHE A 862 4.68 6.98 -7.09
C PHE A 862 4.80 7.78 -5.79
N VAL A 863 3.79 7.74 -4.91
CA VAL A 863 3.86 8.48 -3.63
C VAL A 863 4.98 7.90 -2.78
N GLY A 864 5.71 8.76 -2.10
CA GLY A 864 6.90 8.42 -1.33
C GLY A 864 8.17 8.23 -2.15
N ALA A 865 8.14 8.26 -3.49
CA ALA A 865 9.35 8.11 -4.29
C ALA A 865 10.46 9.12 -3.87
N LEU A 866 11.67 8.61 -3.63
CA LEU A 866 12.84 9.41 -3.24
C LEU A 866 13.53 10.06 -4.45
N TYR A 867 13.78 11.36 -4.34
CA TYR A 867 14.41 12.21 -5.35
C TYR A 867 15.59 13.01 -4.79
N SER A 868 16.53 13.38 -5.65
CA SER A 868 17.53 14.41 -5.37
C SER A 868 17.69 15.38 -6.54
N GLN A 869 18.13 16.61 -6.26
CA GLN A 869 18.46 17.63 -7.25
C GLN A 869 19.71 18.41 -6.82
N TRP A 870 20.45 18.97 -7.77
CA TRP A 870 21.43 20.00 -7.45
C TRP A 870 20.73 21.37 -7.38
N ASN A 871 20.75 22.00 -6.21
CA ASN A 871 20.17 23.31 -5.98
C ASN A 871 21.21 24.40 -6.21
N LEU A 872 21.06 25.13 -7.32
CA LEU A 872 21.99 26.18 -7.75
C LEU A 872 21.90 27.46 -6.91
N ASP A 873 20.84 27.62 -6.10
CA ASP A 873 20.64 28.83 -5.29
C ASP A 873 21.43 28.73 -3.96
N THR A 874 21.73 27.51 -3.51
CA THR A 874 22.43 27.16 -2.25
C THR A 874 23.74 26.37 -2.47
N ASP A 875 24.03 26.00 -3.72
CA ASP A 875 25.07 25.07 -4.17
C ASP A 875 25.11 23.72 -3.41
N SER A 876 23.95 23.07 -3.29
CA SER A 876 23.76 21.85 -2.48
C SER A 876 23.03 20.73 -3.22
N ARG A 877 23.32 19.46 -2.89
CA ARG A 877 22.50 18.31 -3.31
C ARG A 877 21.35 18.12 -2.33
N ASP A 878 20.15 18.53 -2.72
CA ASP A 878 18.94 18.50 -1.88
C ASP A 878 18.09 17.25 -2.16
N TYR A 879 17.47 16.67 -1.12
CA TYR A 879 16.71 15.42 -1.18
C TYR A 879 15.25 15.59 -0.78
N PHE A 880 14.36 14.88 -1.49
CA PHE A 880 12.91 15.01 -1.32
C PHE A 880 12.18 13.67 -1.47
N LEU A 881 11.04 13.52 -0.77
CA LEU A 881 10.04 12.47 -1.04
C LEU A 881 8.84 13.09 -1.76
N MET A 882 8.33 12.42 -2.80
CA MET A 882 7.12 12.83 -3.51
C MET A 882 5.86 12.60 -2.64
N LYS A 883 4.99 13.60 -2.49
CA LYS A 883 3.70 13.46 -1.78
C LYS A 883 2.56 13.09 -2.72
N HIS A 884 2.58 13.61 -3.94
CA HIS A 884 1.53 13.40 -4.94
C HIS A 884 2.12 13.02 -6.30
N VAL A 885 1.52 12.05 -7.01
CA VAL A 885 2.06 11.52 -8.28
C VAL A 885 2.09 12.56 -9.41
N ASN A 886 1.25 13.59 -9.33
CA ASN A 886 1.19 14.75 -10.23
C ASN A 886 2.07 15.94 -9.78
N ALA A 887 2.92 15.75 -8.77
CA ALA A 887 3.82 16.78 -8.22
C ALA A 887 4.57 17.60 -9.29
N GLY A 888 4.61 18.92 -9.09
CA GLY A 888 5.34 19.87 -9.92
C GLY A 888 6.86 19.77 -9.77
N ALA A 889 7.56 20.83 -10.18
CA ALA A 889 9.01 20.91 -10.03
C ALA A 889 9.45 20.86 -8.55
N LEU A 890 10.63 20.30 -8.30
CA LEU A 890 11.22 20.22 -6.96
C LEU A 890 11.50 21.63 -6.38
N PRO A 891 11.20 21.91 -5.10
CA PRO A 891 11.42 23.22 -4.49
C PRO A 891 12.91 23.55 -4.34
N ARG A 892 13.33 24.79 -4.66
CA ARG A 892 14.68 25.29 -4.31
C ARG A 892 14.79 25.93 -2.93
N ALA A 893 13.67 26.09 -2.22
CA ALA A 893 13.63 26.79 -0.93
C ALA A 893 14.11 25.94 0.26
N GLN A 894 14.59 24.71 0.06
CA GLN A 894 14.96 23.77 1.13
C GLN A 894 13.86 23.58 2.19
N MET A 895 12.61 23.47 1.72
CA MET A 895 11.43 23.26 2.55
C MET A 895 10.46 22.30 1.87
N SER A 896 9.69 21.57 2.67
CA SER A 896 8.50 20.85 2.21
C SER A 896 7.45 21.81 1.67
N ASN A 897 6.69 21.37 0.66
CA ASN A 897 5.47 22.02 0.19
C ASN A 897 4.33 20.97 0.09
N GLU A 898 3.30 21.25 -0.69
CA GLU A 898 2.17 20.34 -0.95
C GLU A 898 2.61 19.09 -1.74
N ASP A 899 3.46 19.26 -2.75
CA ASP A 899 3.90 18.21 -3.67
C ASP A 899 5.06 17.35 -3.15
N TRP A 900 5.92 17.94 -2.31
CA TRP A 900 7.22 17.40 -1.95
C TRP A 900 7.50 17.58 -0.47
N LYS A 901 8.09 16.56 0.14
CA LYS A 901 8.70 16.65 1.46
C LYS A 901 10.20 16.83 1.31
N TYR A 902 10.78 17.84 1.93
CA TYR A 902 12.23 18.01 2.00
C TYR A 902 12.81 17.14 3.13
N LEU A 903 13.94 16.48 2.88
CA LEU A 903 14.64 15.62 3.84
C LEU A 903 15.93 16.25 4.41
N GLY A 904 16.60 17.10 3.64
CA GLY A 904 17.90 17.68 3.94
C GLY A 904 18.80 17.75 2.71
N SER A 905 20.02 18.28 2.88
CA SER A 905 21.08 18.33 1.86
C SER A 905 22.25 17.42 2.21
N ALA A 906 23.00 16.96 1.20
CA ALA A 906 24.19 16.13 1.41
C ALA A 906 25.28 16.87 2.19
N GLU A 907 25.47 18.16 1.95
CA GLU A 907 26.53 19.02 2.48
C GLU A 907 26.46 19.17 4.01
N THR A 908 25.29 18.90 4.61
CA THR A 908 25.12 18.80 6.06
C THR A 908 25.87 17.60 6.65
N TYR A 909 26.18 16.56 5.88
CA TYR A 909 26.77 15.30 6.34
C TYR A 909 28.07 14.91 5.61
N VAL A 910 28.20 15.34 4.36
CA VAL A 910 29.38 15.14 3.51
C VAL A 910 30.39 16.26 3.79
N ASN A 911 31.66 15.90 3.92
CA ASN A 911 32.74 16.86 3.74
C ASN A 911 33.41 16.60 2.38
N LEU A 912 33.32 17.60 1.51
CA LEU A 912 33.82 17.53 0.13
C LEU A 912 35.32 17.85 0.03
N GLU A 913 35.94 18.34 1.11
CA GLU A 913 37.40 18.43 1.20
C GLU A 913 38.05 17.05 1.39
N LEU A 914 39.29 16.91 0.95
CA LEU A 914 40.06 15.66 1.08
C LEU A 914 40.42 15.41 2.55
N ASN A 915 39.86 14.34 3.13
CA ASN A 915 40.09 13.91 4.50
C ASN A 915 41.60 13.66 4.74
N PRO A 916 42.24 14.36 5.71
CA PRO A 916 43.68 14.22 5.96
C PRO A 916 44.13 12.81 6.37
N ILE A 917 43.24 12.04 7.02
CA ILE A 917 43.51 10.68 7.47
C ILE A 917 43.41 9.69 6.29
N LEU A 918 42.42 9.85 5.42
CA LEU A 918 42.15 8.91 4.32
C LEU A 918 43.03 9.15 3.09
N LEU A 919 43.54 10.37 2.89
CA LEU A 919 44.36 10.69 1.72
C LEU A 919 45.73 10.01 1.79
N ASP A 920 45.93 8.99 0.95
CA ASP A 920 47.19 8.24 0.84
C ASP A 920 48.39 9.18 0.69
N ARG A 921 49.33 9.13 1.65
CA ARG A 921 50.53 9.99 1.71
C ARG A 921 51.76 9.38 1.02
N GLU A 922 51.76 8.08 0.70
CA GLU A 922 52.93 7.36 0.17
C GLU A 922 52.97 7.33 -1.37
N VAL A 923 51.83 7.49 -2.04
CA VAL A 923 51.74 7.55 -3.50
C VAL A 923 52.32 8.87 -4.03
N ASN A 924 53.33 8.79 -4.90
CA ASN A 924 53.94 9.99 -5.52
C ASN A 924 53.14 10.56 -6.70
N ASP A 925 52.22 9.80 -7.30
CA ASP A 925 51.39 10.22 -8.42
C ASP A 925 50.00 10.69 -7.95
N HIS A 926 49.69 11.97 -8.15
CA HIS A 926 48.45 12.57 -7.66
C HIS A 926 47.20 12.02 -8.36
N ALA A 927 47.27 11.66 -9.64
CA ALA A 927 46.15 11.04 -10.34
C ALA A 927 45.80 9.67 -9.72
N THR A 928 46.80 8.85 -9.41
CA THR A 928 46.61 7.60 -8.65
C THR A 928 46.13 7.84 -7.21
N ARG A 929 46.57 8.93 -6.57
CA ARG A 929 46.12 9.31 -5.21
C ARG A 929 44.62 9.64 -5.18
N ILE A 930 44.15 10.49 -6.11
CA ILE A 930 42.73 10.87 -6.25
C ILE A 930 41.88 9.64 -6.60
N LYS A 931 42.34 8.80 -7.52
CA LYS A 931 41.67 7.52 -7.84
C LYS A 931 41.48 6.61 -6.63
N ARG A 932 42.53 6.44 -5.80
CA ARG A 932 42.45 5.66 -4.56
C ARG A 932 41.50 6.26 -3.54
N TYR A 933 41.52 7.59 -3.37
CA TYR A 933 40.68 8.28 -2.40
C TYR A 933 39.18 8.11 -2.70
N TYR A 934 38.76 8.30 -3.95
CA TYR A 934 37.36 8.13 -4.37
C TYR A 934 37.01 6.68 -4.76
N GLY A 935 37.95 5.74 -4.70
CA GLY A 935 37.72 4.34 -5.07
C GLY A 935 37.40 4.11 -6.55
N VAL A 936 37.89 4.96 -7.45
CA VAL A 936 37.58 4.92 -8.90
C VAL A 936 38.76 4.38 -9.73
N ASP A 937 38.48 3.49 -10.69
CA ASP A 937 39.50 2.85 -11.53
C ASP A 937 40.17 3.81 -12.53
N SER A 938 39.42 4.84 -12.97
CA SER A 938 39.86 5.83 -13.96
C SER A 938 39.34 7.24 -13.63
N LEU A 939 39.96 8.25 -14.26
CA LEU A 939 39.52 9.65 -14.24
C LEU A 939 39.07 10.01 -15.65
N PHE A 940 37.95 10.73 -15.78
CA PHE A 940 37.39 11.11 -17.06
C PHE A 940 38.00 12.41 -17.59
N SER A 941 38.11 12.53 -18.92
CA SER A 941 38.43 13.79 -19.61
C SER A 941 37.16 14.58 -19.92
N TRP A 942 37.29 15.88 -20.19
CA TRP A 942 36.15 16.76 -20.50
C TRP A 942 35.24 16.23 -21.62
N ASP A 943 35.80 15.62 -22.66
CA ASP A 943 35.03 15.07 -23.79
C ASP A 943 34.09 13.93 -23.37
N GLN A 944 34.36 13.26 -22.24
CA GLN A 944 33.58 12.13 -21.73
C GLN A 944 32.43 12.56 -20.80
N ARG A 945 32.27 13.86 -20.50
CA ARG A 945 31.24 14.38 -19.56
C ARG A 945 29.80 14.03 -19.91
N MET A 946 29.49 13.87 -21.20
CA MET A 946 28.16 13.48 -21.69
C MET A 946 27.90 11.97 -21.58
N MET A 947 28.93 11.19 -21.21
CA MET A 947 28.91 9.72 -21.17
C MET A 947 28.82 9.19 -19.73
N THR A 948 28.78 10.07 -18.71
CA THR A 948 28.60 9.69 -17.31
C THR A 948 27.14 9.59 -16.92
N LEU A 949 26.86 8.70 -15.96
CA LEU A 949 25.55 8.03 -15.88
C LEU A 949 25.05 7.86 -14.45
N GLN A 950 25.98 7.91 -13.51
CA GLN A 950 25.74 8.34 -12.14
C GLN A 950 26.40 9.71 -11.98
N PRO A 951 25.87 10.61 -11.13
CA PRO A 951 26.56 11.84 -10.75
C PRO A 951 27.86 11.53 -10.00
N PHE A 952 28.64 12.56 -9.69
CA PHE A 952 29.85 12.49 -8.85
C PHE A 952 31.04 11.73 -9.46
N ALA A 953 31.01 11.45 -10.76
CA ALA A 953 32.17 10.96 -11.50
C ALA A 953 33.35 11.95 -11.43
N ILE A 954 34.58 11.42 -11.32
CA ILE A 954 35.80 12.23 -11.13
C ILE A 954 36.50 12.47 -12.47
N PHE A 955 36.83 13.73 -12.74
CA PHE A 955 37.43 14.22 -13.97
C PHE A 955 38.82 14.79 -13.72
N VAL A 956 39.61 14.82 -14.79
CA VAL A 956 40.95 15.41 -14.82
C VAL A 956 41.13 16.26 -16.09
N ASP A 957 41.78 17.40 -15.94
CA ASP A 957 42.25 18.25 -17.04
C ASP A 957 43.76 18.50 -16.92
N THR A 958 44.41 18.84 -18.04
CA THR A 958 45.83 19.21 -18.08
C THR A 958 45.96 20.71 -18.31
N LEU A 959 46.40 21.42 -17.27
CA LEU A 959 46.61 22.86 -17.29
C LEU A 959 47.79 23.26 -18.19
N SER A 960 47.83 24.54 -18.58
CA SER A 960 48.83 25.09 -19.51
C SER A 960 50.29 25.01 -19.04
N ASP A 961 50.54 24.75 -17.75
CA ASP A 961 51.85 24.55 -17.14
C ASP A 961 52.27 23.06 -17.06
N GLY A 962 51.38 22.15 -17.44
CA GLY A 962 51.57 20.70 -17.39
C GLY A 962 51.13 20.03 -16.08
N ASN A 963 50.58 20.78 -15.11
CA ASN A 963 49.94 20.22 -13.93
C ASN A 963 48.51 19.75 -14.26
N HIS A 964 47.97 18.83 -13.46
CA HIS A 964 46.56 18.45 -13.54
C HIS A 964 45.67 19.25 -12.58
N ALA A 965 44.42 19.42 -13.00
CA ALA A 965 43.30 19.84 -12.15
C ALA A 965 42.26 18.73 -12.08
N TYR A 966 41.67 18.53 -10.91
CA TYR A 966 40.71 17.44 -10.64
C TYR A 966 39.35 18.02 -10.26
N PHE A 967 38.29 17.43 -10.81
CA PHE A 967 36.91 17.89 -10.62
C PHE A 967 35.97 16.71 -10.34
N MET A 968 34.88 16.95 -9.62
CA MET A 968 33.77 16.01 -9.45
C MET A 968 32.53 16.58 -10.18
N GLN A 969 31.89 15.77 -11.00
CA GLN A 969 30.72 16.19 -11.78
C GLN A 969 29.46 16.25 -10.91
N LYS A 970 28.69 17.35 -10.98
CA LYS A 970 27.47 17.54 -10.16
C LYS A 970 26.26 16.77 -10.68
N VAL A 971 26.14 16.58 -12.01
CA VAL A 971 25.00 15.91 -12.66
C VAL A 971 25.50 14.96 -13.75
N ALA A 972 24.98 13.73 -13.76
CA ALA A 972 25.30 12.72 -14.77
C ALA A 972 25.02 13.23 -16.20
N GLY A 973 25.96 13.00 -17.12
CA GLY A 973 25.76 13.28 -18.54
C GLY A 973 25.69 14.76 -18.90
N GLN A 974 26.11 15.66 -18.00
CA GLN A 974 26.08 17.10 -18.21
C GLN A 974 27.42 17.76 -17.85
N GLY A 975 27.80 18.82 -18.56
CA GLY A 975 28.90 19.68 -18.16
C GLY A 975 29.26 20.74 -19.18
N GLY A 976 29.42 21.98 -18.72
CA GLY A 976 30.08 23.07 -19.42
C GLY A 976 31.60 22.99 -19.32
N GLU A 977 32.27 24.08 -19.65
CA GLU A 977 33.73 24.21 -19.50
C GLU A 977 34.14 24.07 -18.02
N PHE A 978 35.33 23.49 -17.78
CA PHE A 978 35.90 23.46 -16.42
C PHE A 978 36.14 24.88 -15.91
N PRO A 979 35.97 25.13 -14.59
CA PRO A 979 36.27 26.44 -14.02
C PRO A 979 37.76 26.74 -14.13
N THR A 980 38.09 27.99 -14.43
CA THR A 980 39.48 28.47 -14.57
C THR A 980 40.06 29.04 -13.27
N SER A 981 39.22 29.20 -12.23
CA SER A 981 39.62 29.38 -10.84
C SER A 981 39.70 28.02 -10.12
N GLU A 982 40.43 27.95 -9.00
CA GLU A 982 40.40 26.82 -8.06
C GLU A 982 39.10 26.82 -7.23
N GLU A 983 37.95 26.95 -7.90
CA GLU A 983 36.62 27.09 -7.31
C GLU A 983 35.58 26.26 -8.10
N SER A 984 34.54 25.79 -7.42
CA SER A 984 33.41 25.07 -8.02
C SER A 984 32.52 25.98 -8.88
N ASN A 985 31.88 25.41 -9.90
CA ASN A 985 30.90 26.11 -10.75
C ASN A 985 29.56 25.33 -10.85
N THR A 986 28.69 25.70 -11.79
CA THR A 986 27.35 25.09 -12.00
C THR A 986 27.40 23.57 -12.25
N ASP A 987 28.41 23.10 -12.97
CA ASP A 987 28.50 21.70 -13.43
C ASP A 987 29.55 20.88 -12.67
N TRP A 988 30.57 21.56 -12.15
CA TRP A 988 31.78 20.96 -11.60
C TRP A 988 31.99 21.40 -10.16
N TYR A 989 32.24 20.44 -9.28
CA TYR A 989 32.84 20.69 -7.98
C TYR A 989 34.36 20.57 -8.11
N PHE A 990 35.11 21.61 -7.76
CA PHE A 990 36.58 21.59 -7.83
C PHE A 990 37.18 20.82 -6.65
N LEU A 991 38.12 19.91 -6.92
CA LEU A 991 38.75 19.07 -5.90
C LEU A 991 40.12 19.59 -5.50
N ALA A 992 41.04 19.67 -6.46
CA ALA A 992 42.41 20.15 -6.25
C ALA A 992 43.16 20.33 -7.58
N THR A 993 44.38 20.88 -7.50
CA THR A 993 45.42 20.77 -8.54
C THR A 993 46.60 19.95 -8.02
N ASP A 994 47.45 19.44 -8.92
CA ASP A 994 48.72 18.81 -8.54
C ASP A 994 49.58 19.73 -7.65
N SER A 995 49.50 21.05 -7.88
CA SER A 995 50.18 22.07 -7.09
C SER A 995 49.57 22.22 -5.68
N SER A 996 48.24 22.33 -5.57
CA SER A 996 47.59 22.49 -4.25
C SER A 996 47.69 21.21 -3.39
N LEU A 997 47.59 20.02 -4.00
CA LEU A 997 47.89 18.75 -3.34
C LEU A 997 49.32 18.73 -2.79
N THR A 998 50.31 19.05 -3.63
CA THR A 998 51.73 19.06 -3.22
C THR A 998 51.98 20.02 -2.05
N ALA A 999 51.32 21.19 -2.05
CA ALA A 999 51.41 22.16 -0.96
C ALA A 999 50.78 21.62 0.35
N LYS A 1000 49.55 21.10 0.30
CA LYS A 1000 48.82 20.57 1.46
C LYS A 1000 49.54 19.37 2.11
N LEU A 1001 50.10 18.48 1.28
CA LEU A 1001 50.91 17.35 1.74
C LEU A 1001 52.26 17.78 2.35
N ALA A 1002 52.81 18.93 1.93
CA ALA A 1002 53.99 19.49 2.54
C ALA A 1002 53.67 20.13 3.90
N SER A 1003 52.50 20.76 4.07
CA SER A 1003 52.06 21.30 5.37
C SER A 1003 51.72 20.21 6.38
N TRP A 1004 51.16 19.07 5.97
CA TRP A 1004 50.92 17.90 6.85
C TRP A 1004 52.18 17.15 7.33
N LYS A 1005 53.38 17.73 7.14
CA LYS A 1005 54.59 17.33 7.87
C LYS A 1005 54.69 18.01 9.24
N ASP A 1006 53.93 19.06 9.46
CA ASP A 1006 53.70 19.66 10.76
C ASP A 1006 52.46 19.02 11.41
N GLN A 1007 52.64 18.47 12.62
CA GLN A 1007 51.58 17.74 13.32
C GLN A 1007 50.40 18.65 13.68
N GLN A 1008 50.68 19.87 14.15
CA GLN A 1008 49.64 20.81 14.58
C GLN A 1008 48.75 21.23 13.41
N THR A 1009 49.33 21.46 12.24
CA THR A 1009 48.60 21.79 11.00
C THR A 1009 47.76 20.60 10.53
N PHE A 1010 48.31 19.38 10.55
CA PHE A 1010 47.55 18.16 10.24
C PHE A 1010 46.37 17.94 11.21
N GLU A 1011 46.61 18.09 12.51
CA GLU A 1011 45.59 17.90 13.54
C GLU A 1011 44.47 18.93 13.47
N GLN A 1012 44.78 20.19 13.15
CA GLN A 1012 43.76 21.21 12.88
C GLN A 1012 42.92 20.85 11.65
N ASP A 1013 43.56 20.46 10.53
CA ASP A 1013 42.84 20.04 9.33
C ASP A 1013 41.96 18.79 9.57
N VAL A 1014 42.37 17.88 10.46
CA VAL A 1014 41.53 16.75 10.90
C VAL A 1014 40.33 17.24 11.70
N LEU A 1015 40.55 18.10 12.69
CA LEU A 1015 39.47 18.66 13.53
C LEU A 1015 38.46 19.43 12.68
N ASP A 1016 38.93 20.25 11.74
CA ASP A 1016 38.10 20.98 10.80
C ASP A 1016 37.31 20.01 9.89
N TRP A 1017 37.93 18.93 9.41
CA TRP A 1017 37.26 17.95 8.56
C TRP A 1017 36.12 17.20 9.28
N TYR A 1018 36.38 16.74 10.50
CA TYR A 1018 35.41 16.08 11.39
C TYR A 1018 34.50 17.07 12.15
N ARG A 1019 34.63 18.39 11.88
CA ARG A 1019 33.82 19.47 12.45
C ARG A 1019 33.83 19.55 13.98
N GLN A 1020 34.97 19.22 14.59
CA GLN A 1020 35.23 19.31 16.03
C GLN A 1020 36.13 20.50 16.36
N ASN A 1021 35.93 21.11 17.54
CA ASN A 1021 36.81 22.19 18.02
C ASN A 1021 38.09 21.67 18.72
N GLU A 1022 38.05 20.45 19.26
CA GLU A 1022 39.17 19.78 19.93
C GLU A 1022 38.98 18.26 19.89
N PHE A 1023 40.05 17.50 20.04
CA PHE A 1023 39.97 16.04 20.19
C PHE A 1023 39.39 15.67 21.56
N GLY A 1024 38.60 14.60 21.59
CA GLY A 1024 38.08 14.05 22.83
C GLY A 1024 39.21 13.62 23.77
N GLN A 1025 39.14 14.04 25.04
CA GLN A 1025 40.14 13.65 26.04
C GLN A 1025 39.74 12.35 26.76
N TRP A 1026 40.66 11.38 26.81
CA TRP A 1026 40.41 10.12 27.50
C TRP A 1026 40.18 10.32 29.01
N GLY A 1027 39.13 9.69 29.54
CA GLY A 1027 38.75 9.81 30.95
C GLY A 1027 37.92 11.05 31.30
N SER A 1028 37.68 11.97 30.36
CA SER A 1028 36.71 13.06 30.52
C SER A 1028 35.28 12.53 30.74
N ASN A 1029 34.39 13.36 31.29
CA ASN A 1029 32.95 13.11 31.46
C ASN A 1029 32.55 11.73 32.04
N GLY A 1030 33.39 11.13 32.89
CA GLY A 1030 33.12 9.80 33.46
C GLY A 1030 33.23 8.65 32.46
N LYS A 1031 33.92 8.85 31.33
CA LYS A 1031 34.02 7.97 30.16
C LYS A 1031 32.74 7.90 29.30
N TYR A 1032 32.02 9.00 29.23
CA TYR A 1032 30.97 9.22 28.24
C TYR A 1032 31.42 10.25 27.21
N GLY A 1033 30.96 10.13 25.96
CA GLY A 1033 31.30 11.02 24.84
C GLY A 1033 30.28 10.93 23.71
N THR A 1034 30.39 11.79 22.71
CA THR A 1034 29.46 11.78 21.57
C THR A 1034 29.87 10.68 20.58
N VAL A 1035 28.92 9.84 20.16
CA VAL A 1035 29.16 8.87 19.10
C VAL A 1035 29.49 9.63 17.82
N GLY A 1036 30.66 9.36 17.23
CA GLY A 1036 31.21 10.12 16.11
C GLY A 1036 32.50 10.85 16.45
N ASP A 1037 32.69 11.30 17.69
CA ASP A 1037 33.83 12.14 18.08
C ASP A 1037 35.18 11.44 17.87
N ILE A 1038 36.15 12.19 17.36
CA ILE A 1038 37.56 11.80 17.22
C ILE A 1038 38.33 12.15 18.49
N TYR A 1039 39.16 11.20 18.92
CA TYR A 1039 40.03 11.26 20.08
C TYR A 1039 41.47 10.99 19.66
N ASP A 1040 42.43 11.66 20.29
CA ASP A 1040 43.86 11.35 20.17
C ASP A 1040 44.34 10.41 21.29
N TYR A 1041 45.41 9.67 21.01
CA TYR A 1041 46.10 8.84 21.99
C TYR A 1041 47.60 8.76 21.69
N ASN A 1042 48.39 9.37 22.57
CA ASN A 1042 49.85 9.38 22.47
C ASN A 1042 50.45 8.07 23.00
N TYR A 1043 51.03 7.26 22.11
CA TYR A 1043 51.62 5.96 22.43
C TYR A 1043 52.83 5.65 21.56
N GLY A 1044 53.87 5.01 22.13
CA GLY A 1044 55.02 4.50 21.36
C GLY A 1044 55.85 5.56 20.61
N GLY A 1045 55.68 6.86 20.94
CA GLY A 1045 56.30 7.97 20.21
C GLY A 1045 55.51 8.45 18.98
N LYS A 1046 54.24 8.07 18.88
CA LYS A 1046 53.29 8.46 17.83
C LYS A 1046 51.98 8.96 18.44
N THR A 1047 51.24 9.75 17.68
CA THR A 1047 49.87 10.16 18.03
C THR A 1047 48.89 9.36 17.20
N HIS A 1048 48.04 8.58 17.87
CA HIS A 1048 47.06 7.69 17.26
C HIS A 1048 45.66 8.30 17.33
N TYR A 1049 44.86 8.15 16.28
CA TYR A 1049 43.51 8.73 16.20
C TYR A 1049 42.44 7.63 16.20
N TYR A 1050 41.37 7.85 16.96
CA TYR A 1050 40.25 6.92 17.15
C TYR A 1050 38.91 7.64 17.08
N ARG A 1051 37.92 7.00 16.46
CA ARG A 1051 36.51 7.43 16.45
C ARG A 1051 35.71 6.67 17.51
N LEU A 1052 34.90 7.38 18.29
CA LEU A 1052 33.97 6.79 19.27
C LEU A 1052 32.72 6.21 18.60
N LYS A 1053 32.36 4.96 18.92
CA LYS A 1053 31.21 4.23 18.37
C LYS A 1053 30.03 4.05 19.34
N THR A 1054 30.21 4.38 20.61
CA THR A 1054 29.23 4.16 21.69
C THR A 1054 29.26 5.31 22.68
N GLU A 1055 28.12 5.70 23.25
CA GLU A 1055 28.03 6.85 24.18
C GLU A 1055 28.93 6.69 25.42
N TRP A 1056 29.25 5.45 25.80
CA TRP A 1056 30.20 5.09 26.86
C TRP A 1056 31.39 4.33 26.30
N TYR A 1057 32.58 4.49 26.91
CA TYR A 1057 33.80 3.80 26.50
C TYR A 1057 34.66 3.27 27.66
N SER A 1058 35.52 2.29 27.34
CA SER A 1058 36.45 1.66 28.28
C SER A 1058 37.90 2.10 28.11
N TYR A 1059 38.69 1.34 27.34
CA TYR A 1059 40.09 1.59 27.01
C TYR A 1059 40.25 1.68 25.49
N PHE A 1060 41.18 2.51 25.01
CA PHE A 1060 41.60 2.47 23.61
C PHE A 1060 42.20 1.09 23.32
N PRO A 1061 41.86 0.47 22.18
CA PRO A 1061 42.52 -0.75 21.79
C PRO A 1061 43.99 -0.47 21.48
N HIS A 1062 44.85 -1.43 21.81
CA HIS A 1062 46.28 -1.25 21.70
C HIS A 1062 46.70 -1.14 20.23
N PRO A 1063 47.39 -0.07 19.80
CA PRO A 1063 47.85 0.03 18.41
C PRO A 1063 48.82 -1.11 18.08
N SER A 1064 48.64 -1.69 16.89
CA SER A 1064 49.49 -2.77 16.36
C SER A 1064 50.78 -2.21 15.77
N SER A 1065 51.88 -2.95 15.91
CA SER A 1065 53.14 -2.65 15.22
C SER A 1065 53.18 -3.16 13.77
N SER A 1066 52.18 -3.94 13.35
CA SER A 1066 52.06 -4.47 11.98
C SER A 1066 51.17 -3.56 11.12
N PRO A 1067 51.67 -3.03 9.97
CA PRO A 1067 50.86 -2.25 9.04
C PRO A 1067 49.64 -3.03 8.53
N GLY A 1068 48.51 -2.33 8.34
CA GLY A 1068 47.29 -2.90 7.74
C GLY A 1068 46.44 -3.80 8.64
N VAL A 1069 46.75 -3.89 9.94
CA VAL A 1069 45.89 -4.61 10.90
C VAL A 1069 44.88 -3.64 11.52
N ASP A 1070 43.59 -3.86 11.28
CA ASP A 1070 42.52 -3.17 12.03
C ASP A 1070 42.58 -3.59 13.51
N VAL A 1071 42.70 -2.60 14.38
CA VAL A 1071 42.72 -2.77 15.85
C VAL A 1071 41.46 -2.21 16.52
N SER A 1072 40.42 -1.90 15.76
CA SER A 1072 39.13 -1.46 16.29
C SER A 1072 38.55 -2.44 17.33
N ASN A 1073 37.84 -1.92 18.33
CA ASN A 1073 37.11 -2.72 19.32
C ASN A 1073 35.62 -2.34 19.35
N HIS A 1074 34.86 -2.76 20.36
CA HIS A 1074 33.42 -2.43 20.45
C HIS A 1074 33.16 -0.92 20.54
N HIS A 1075 33.96 -0.19 21.33
CA HIS A 1075 33.76 1.25 21.57
C HIS A 1075 34.51 2.13 20.59
N TRP A 1076 35.62 1.67 20.02
CA TRP A 1076 36.54 2.50 19.23
C TRP A 1076 36.75 1.94 17.83
N GLN A 1077 36.68 2.80 16.81
CA GLN A 1077 37.24 2.55 15.49
C GLN A 1077 38.62 3.20 15.43
N TYR A 1078 39.64 2.47 14.95
CA TYR A 1078 40.97 3.03 14.74
C TYR A 1078 41.05 3.70 13.36
N LEU A 1079 41.55 4.94 13.33
CA LEU A 1079 41.64 5.72 12.10
C LEU A 1079 43.06 5.79 11.52
N GLY A 1080 44.09 5.83 12.39
CA GLY A 1080 45.47 5.88 11.95
C GLY A 1080 46.40 6.53 12.97
N TYR A 1081 47.54 7.02 12.50
CA TYR A 1081 48.51 7.75 13.31
C TYR A 1081 49.29 8.78 12.48
N PHE A 1082 49.85 9.79 13.17
CA PHE A 1082 50.80 10.74 12.61
C PHE A 1082 52.22 10.16 12.58
#